data_AF-A0A067QVE4-F1
#
_entry.id   AF-A0A067QVE4-F1
#
_cell.length_a   1.000
_cell.length_b   1.000
_cell.length_c   1.000
_cell.angle_alpha   90.00
_cell.angle_beta   90.00
_cell.angle_gamma   90.00
#
_symmetry.space_group_name_H-M   'P 1'
#
loop_
_entity.id
_entity.type
_entity.pdbx_description
1 polymer ?
#
loop_
_entity_poly.entity_id
_entity_poly.type
_entity_poly.pdbx_seq_one_letter_code
_entity_poly.pdbx_strand_id
1 'polypeptide(L)'
;MRDGELSGGSPRRRRNHENYYFAEVPNALKSNTVPMNSYLGYSVSSGRFFSSRPTHLYVSGAPRANHYKGKVYLFDFPENHEDEDLQYIRDLDGTQMGEYFGGALCVVDLNGDRLDDLVVAAPQFSLQATNSAKLVGDEGRIYVFINGDNGRFKEITGDRMIMGNRRYGARFGTAVANVGDLNMDGYEDIAVGAPYEGNGVVFIYHGDKSGIIFEPVQKIFAEKIDPGLNGFGISLSGGVDVDGNHYNDVAVGAFESGHAVVLRGHPIITFHPELTTSTSRISLKTSNFSSRACLSYKGSYVPETADAKVTMTVDLSYGRAHFISEELKISNNYTYEVKLRSESPQCKDFYIAIRPSSKDPTRPIDVVMKYELVNNPNEDTHNSGSDGFCMNCPVVDVRQPTYIIKRVAFETGCKRDICEPDLVADARFIGIKEKFVLGEQTTLQMEVEVQNIGEPAFLARLVLVIPRVTPLVRIPPNCQDSTEKHATEVQTLVCDIGNPLEKNNTIIVVMNTQDIPVDTTSLVFSINATSVGNESTAVDNYKKLVLPIVIQADMTITGLSSQDQIVYVAQNKSFRDDLILSHSFEVWNLGPSNVETVTIEFEIPHQLDGPNGETIFMQVFEPQLSMTASSGTITCGPEDPFFYYKSDETSKGEVSIEIDPTTFKEDDGPDSNVVKSSVVSKRSVSDDEFPPSSPNFVPPPSNRTLFLNCSSQKVDCFKVKCLAGPFTPIKSRATINFKLKPILQTLETSLDNKDIILFSSRGKVSILSPPGSMQQIDHKPDGVTVHTVFHGKIPEGSIATWIIVLAIICGILILFFIAMALHKVRRNTY
;
A
#
# COMPACT_ATOMS: atom_id res chain seq x y z
N MET A 1 59.40 -53.48 -19.02
CA MET A 1 60.55 -53.67 -19.93
C MET A 1 60.88 -52.32 -20.54
N ARG A 2 62.11 -51.83 -20.27
CA ARG A 2 62.98 -50.92 -21.03
C ARG A 2 62.39 -49.71 -21.76
N ASP A 3 62.75 -48.54 -21.24
CA ASP A 3 63.67 -47.53 -21.81
C ASP A 3 63.55 -47.15 -23.29
N GLY A 4 63.51 -45.84 -23.52
CA GLY A 4 63.89 -45.24 -24.80
C GLY A 4 63.45 -43.78 -24.97
N GLU A 5 64.04 -42.84 -24.21
CA GLU A 5 64.20 -41.47 -24.70
C GLU A 5 65.16 -41.47 -25.90
N LEU A 6 64.83 -40.72 -26.95
CA LEU A 6 65.78 -39.90 -27.73
C LEU A 6 65.01 -38.95 -28.68
N SER A 7 65.07 -37.67 -28.30
CA SER A 7 65.31 -36.47 -29.11
C SER A 7 64.85 -36.36 -30.58
N GLY A 8 64.26 -35.19 -30.86
CA GLY A 8 64.74 -34.34 -31.95
C GLY A 8 63.87 -34.24 -33.19
N GLY A 9 62.91 -33.32 -33.19
CA GLY A 9 62.26 -32.85 -34.41
C GLY A 9 61.17 -31.83 -34.12
N SER A 10 61.48 -30.53 -34.27
CA SER A 10 60.52 -29.43 -34.11
C SER A 10 59.36 -29.53 -35.12
N PRO A 11 58.09 -29.54 -34.68
CA PRO A 11 56.97 -29.32 -35.59
C PRO A 11 56.29 -27.97 -35.31
N ARG A 12 56.22 -27.17 -36.37
CA ARG A 12 55.31 -26.04 -36.62
C ARG A 12 54.20 -25.84 -35.57
N ARG A 13 54.21 -24.68 -34.90
CA ARG A 13 53.06 -24.13 -34.15
C ARG A 13 51.81 -24.09 -35.04
N ARG A 14 50.92 -25.06 -34.87
CA ARG A 14 49.49 -24.85 -35.15
C ARG A 14 48.97 -23.92 -34.06
N ARG A 15 48.49 -22.73 -34.45
CA ARG A 15 47.69 -21.88 -33.55
C ARG A 15 46.40 -22.64 -33.27
N ASN A 16 46.27 -23.21 -32.07
CA ASN A 16 44.98 -23.53 -31.52
C ASN A 16 44.30 -22.18 -31.22
N HIS A 17 43.20 -21.90 -31.93
CA HIS A 17 42.24 -20.89 -31.47
C HIS A 17 41.54 -21.50 -30.25
N GLU A 18 42.01 -21.13 -29.05
CA GLU A 18 41.20 -21.24 -27.84
C GLU A 18 40.02 -20.27 -28.02
N ASN A 19 38.83 -20.81 -28.24
CA ASN A 19 37.60 -20.03 -28.15
C ASN A 19 37.36 -19.71 -26.67
N TYR A 20 37.94 -18.60 -26.20
CA TYR A 20 37.45 -17.95 -24.99
C TYR A 20 36.07 -17.42 -25.32
N TYR A 21 35.03 -17.99 -24.69
CA TYR A 21 33.75 -17.31 -24.58
C TYR A 21 33.97 -16.11 -23.67
N PHE A 22 34.23 -14.94 -24.26
CA PHE A 22 34.00 -13.69 -23.56
C PHE A 22 32.48 -13.53 -23.50
N ALA A 23 31.89 -13.77 -22.33
CA ALA A 23 30.62 -13.14 -22.02
C ALA A 23 30.93 -11.64 -21.90
N GLU A 24 30.65 -10.87 -22.94
CA GLU A 24 30.61 -9.41 -22.83
C GLU A 24 29.43 -9.09 -21.91
N VAL A 25 29.73 -8.77 -20.65
CA VAL A 25 28.73 -8.43 -19.63
C VAL A 25 28.22 -7.02 -19.93
N PRO A 26 26.92 -6.83 -20.24
CA PRO A 26 26.32 -5.52 -20.43
C PRO A 26 26.58 -4.64 -19.20
N ASN A 27 27.14 -3.45 -19.41
CA ASN A 27 27.59 -2.61 -18.30
C ASN A 27 26.46 -1.70 -17.82
N ALA A 28 25.77 -2.08 -16.74
CA ALA A 28 24.75 -1.25 -16.10
C ALA A 28 25.26 0.14 -15.65
N LEU A 29 26.60 0.34 -15.54
CA LEU A 29 27.22 1.60 -15.11
C LEU A 29 27.21 2.72 -16.15
N LYS A 30 26.78 2.48 -17.40
CA LYS A 30 26.62 3.56 -18.38
C LYS A 30 25.33 4.37 -18.18
N SER A 31 24.39 3.87 -17.39
CA SER A 31 23.23 4.66 -17.00
C SER A 31 23.62 5.65 -15.90
N ASN A 32 23.51 6.96 -16.18
CA ASN A 32 23.71 8.03 -15.19
C ASN A 32 22.74 7.93 -13.98
N THR A 33 21.81 6.98 -14.00
CA THR A 33 20.82 6.75 -12.93
C THR A 33 21.38 5.98 -11.73
N VAL A 34 22.47 5.22 -11.88
CA VAL A 34 23.02 4.38 -10.79
C VAL A 34 24.21 5.06 -10.11
N PRO A 35 24.14 5.38 -8.81
CA PRO A 35 25.26 5.98 -8.09
C PRO A 35 26.48 5.05 -7.99
N MET A 36 27.68 5.63 -8.08
CA MET A 36 28.94 4.91 -7.80
C MET A 36 28.96 4.39 -6.35
N ASN A 37 29.58 3.23 -6.11
CA ASN A 37 29.67 2.56 -4.79
C ASN A 37 28.32 2.12 -4.19
N SER A 38 27.29 1.95 -5.03
CA SER A 38 25.96 1.45 -4.65
C SER A 38 25.89 -0.06 -4.38
N TYR A 39 26.93 -0.80 -4.80
CA TYR A 39 26.94 -2.28 -4.84
C TYR A 39 25.81 -2.86 -5.70
N LEU A 40 25.46 -2.22 -6.81
CA LEU A 40 24.61 -2.85 -7.81
C LEU A 40 25.18 -4.22 -8.21
N GLY A 41 24.32 -5.23 -8.32
CA GLY A 41 24.72 -6.61 -8.57
C GLY A 41 25.05 -7.40 -7.31
N TYR A 42 24.86 -6.83 -6.12
CA TYR A 42 25.05 -7.57 -4.85
C TYR A 42 24.15 -8.80 -4.78
N SER A 43 22.91 -8.64 -5.25
CA SER A 43 21.95 -9.70 -5.50
C SER A 43 21.36 -9.50 -6.89
N VAL A 44 20.98 -10.61 -7.54
CA VAL A 44 20.41 -10.62 -8.88
C VAL A 44 19.30 -11.68 -8.97
N SER A 45 18.28 -11.39 -9.77
CA SER A 45 17.23 -12.34 -10.14
C SER A 45 16.65 -11.94 -11.51
N SER A 46 15.74 -12.75 -12.04
CA SER A 46 15.00 -12.44 -13.26
C SER A 46 13.59 -13.03 -13.22
N GLY A 47 12.65 -12.37 -13.89
CA GLY A 47 11.26 -12.84 -13.94
C GLY A 47 10.41 -12.13 -14.97
N ARG A 48 9.17 -12.59 -15.10
CA ARG A 48 8.14 -12.06 -15.97
C ARG A 48 7.22 -11.10 -15.23
N PHE A 49 7.46 -9.81 -15.40
CA PHE A 49 6.67 -8.76 -14.73
C PHE A 49 5.58 -8.11 -15.61
N PHE A 50 5.48 -8.50 -16.89
CA PHE A 50 4.63 -7.85 -17.88
C PHE A 50 3.74 -8.89 -18.54
N SER A 51 2.42 -8.64 -18.55
CA SER A 51 1.46 -9.50 -19.26
C SER A 51 1.64 -9.39 -20.78
N SER A 52 1.92 -8.18 -21.25
CA SER A 52 2.02 -7.78 -22.66
C SER A 52 3.29 -8.24 -23.37
N ARG A 53 4.31 -8.67 -22.61
CA ARG A 53 5.61 -9.12 -23.14
C ARG A 53 5.99 -10.48 -22.55
N PRO A 54 6.42 -11.44 -23.37
CA PRO A 54 6.90 -12.73 -22.86
C PRO A 54 8.35 -12.70 -22.35
N THR A 55 9.04 -11.55 -22.42
CA THR A 55 10.45 -11.42 -22.05
C THR A 55 10.65 -11.34 -20.54
N HIS A 56 11.73 -11.95 -20.04
CA HIS A 56 12.13 -11.82 -18.64
C HIS A 56 12.88 -10.51 -18.46
N LEU A 57 12.58 -9.80 -17.37
CA LEU A 57 13.37 -8.67 -16.91
C LEU A 57 14.35 -9.10 -15.85
N TYR A 58 15.38 -8.29 -15.65
CA TYR A 58 16.43 -8.52 -14.68
C TYR A 58 16.21 -7.60 -13.48
N VAL A 59 16.36 -8.15 -12.29
CA VAL A 59 16.24 -7.43 -11.02
C VAL A 59 17.59 -7.46 -10.32
N SER A 60 18.06 -6.33 -9.81
CA SER A 60 19.33 -6.26 -9.10
C SER A 60 19.28 -5.38 -7.86
N GLY A 61 19.79 -5.91 -6.76
CA GLY A 61 19.92 -5.20 -5.49
C GLY A 61 21.18 -4.34 -5.45
N ALA A 62 21.04 -3.16 -4.86
CA ALA A 62 22.09 -2.18 -4.62
C ALA A 62 21.98 -1.66 -3.18
N PRO A 63 22.38 -2.45 -2.17
CA PRO A 63 22.10 -2.19 -0.76
C PRO A 63 22.77 -0.94 -0.19
N ARG A 64 23.74 -0.35 -0.90
CA ARG A 64 24.39 0.91 -0.50
C ARG A 64 23.85 2.15 -1.23
N ALA A 65 22.93 1.98 -2.18
CA ALA A 65 22.27 3.09 -2.85
C ALA A 65 21.38 3.90 -1.88
N ASN A 66 20.86 5.03 -2.36
CA ASN A 66 19.92 5.88 -1.62
C ASN A 66 20.37 6.21 -0.18
N HIS A 67 21.56 6.81 -0.05
CA HIS A 67 22.14 7.15 1.25
C HIS A 67 22.19 5.97 2.24
N TYR A 68 22.62 4.79 1.76
CA TYR A 68 22.70 3.55 2.54
C TYR A 68 21.36 2.96 3.01
N LYS A 69 20.22 3.46 2.50
CA LYS A 69 18.93 2.78 2.70
C LYS A 69 18.81 1.54 1.82
N GLY A 70 19.47 1.57 0.65
CA GLY A 70 19.42 0.51 -0.37
C GLY A 70 18.37 0.78 -1.44
N LYS A 71 18.61 0.23 -2.64
CA LYS A 71 17.67 0.22 -3.77
C LYS A 71 17.64 -1.15 -4.44
N VAL A 72 16.56 -1.43 -5.15
CA VAL A 72 16.46 -2.53 -6.12
C VAL A 72 16.09 -1.96 -7.47
N TYR A 73 16.80 -2.34 -8.52
CA TYR A 73 16.61 -1.84 -9.88
C TYR A 73 16.07 -2.95 -10.79
N LEU A 74 15.18 -2.58 -11.70
CA LEU A 74 14.68 -3.42 -12.78
C LEU A 74 15.23 -2.95 -14.12
N PHE A 75 15.68 -3.90 -14.92
CA PHE A 75 16.24 -3.69 -16.24
C PHE A 75 15.59 -4.57 -17.30
N ASP A 76 15.41 -4.00 -18.49
CA ASP A 76 15.06 -4.73 -19.70
C ASP A 76 16.31 -4.92 -20.58
N PHE A 77 16.35 -6.04 -21.30
CA PHE A 77 17.40 -6.35 -22.25
C PHE A 77 16.81 -6.28 -23.66
N PRO A 78 17.05 -5.19 -24.42
CA PRO A 78 16.46 -5.03 -25.73
C PRO A 78 16.93 -6.14 -26.68
N GLU A 79 15.99 -6.71 -27.46
CA GLU A 79 16.26 -7.82 -28.40
C GLU A 79 17.26 -7.43 -29.52
N ASN A 80 17.37 -6.13 -29.84
CA ASN A 80 18.36 -5.63 -30.77
C ASN A 80 19.71 -5.52 -30.05
N HIS A 81 20.51 -6.58 -30.13
CA HIS A 81 21.90 -6.69 -29.64
C HIS A 81 22.88 -5.60 -30.15
N GLU A 82 22.40 -4.57 -30.84
CA GLU A 82 23.21 -3.42 -31.29
C GLU A 82 23.41 -2.38 -30.17
N ASP A 83 22.48 -2.30 -29.21
CA ASP A 83 22.61 -1.47 -28.01
C ASP A 83 22.95 -2.36 -26.81
N GLU A 84 24.25 -2.48 -26.51
CA GLU A 84 24.85 -3.30 -25.43
C GLU A 84 24.46 -2.85 -23.99
N ASP A 85 23.48 -1.96 -23.84
CA ASP A 85 23.17 -1.26 -22.60
C ASP A 85 21.82 -1.73 -22.03
N LEU A 86 21.83 -2.11 -20.74
CA LEU A 86 20.62 -2.48 -20.01
C LEU A 86 19.68 -1.27 -19.89
N GLN A 87 18.44 -1.42 -20.35
CA GLN A 87 17.44 -0.35 -20.24
C GLN A 87 16.88 -0.31 -18.82
N TYR A 88 17.12 0.78 -18.12
CA TYR A 88 16.49 1.03 -16.82
C TYR A 88 14.97 1.16 -16.96
N ILE A 89 14.22 0.38 -16.17
CA ILE A 89 12.75 0.38 -16.17
C ILE A 89 12.22 1.13 -14.94
N ARG A 90 12.56 0.65 -13.75
CA ARG A 90 12.09 1.19 -12.46
C ARG A 90 13.03 0.80 -11.32
N ASP A 91 12.83 1.43 -10.17
CA ASP A 91 13.51 1.11 -8.92
C ASP A 91 12.55 1.07 -7.73
N LEU A 92 12.99 0.41 -6.66
CA LEU A 92 12.34 0.34 -5.35
C LEU A 92 13.32 0.83 -4.28
N ASP A 93 12.80 1.58 -3.31
CA ASP A 93 13.58 2.24 -2.28
C ASP A 93 13.47 1.55 -0.91
N GLY A 94 14.61 1.40 -0.23
CA GLY A 94 14.65 1.09 1.20
C GLY A 94 14.14 2.24 2.06
N THR A 95 13.68 1.93 3.27
CA THR A 95 13.06 2.87 4.21
C THR A 95 14.00 3.32 5.33
N GLN A 96 14.90 2.46 5.79
CA GLN A 96 15.77 2.65 6.94
C GLN A 96 17.25 2.63 6.53
N MET A 97 18.00 3.64 6.97
CA MET A 97 19.44 3.71 6.73
C MET A 97 20.15 2.51 7.37
N GLY A 98 20.97 1.81 6.60
CA GLY A 98 21.76 0.67 7.06
C GLY A 98 20.98 -0.65 7.07
N GLU A 99 19.73 -0.69 6.63
CA GLU A 99 18.93 -1.93 6.65
C GLU A 99 19.38 -2.97 5.61
N TYR A 100 20.21 -2.54 4.65
CA TYR A 100 20.74 -3.38 3.59
C TYR A 100 19.66 -3.90 2.63
N PHE A 101 18.68 -3.05 2.29
CA PHE A 101 17.59 -3.35 1.37
C PHE A 101 18.11 -3.75 -0.02
N GLY A 102 17.65 -4.88 -0.53
CA GLY A 102 18.22 -5.50 -1.73
C GLY A 102 19.40 -6.43 -1.42
N GLY A 103 19.60 -6.80 -0.14
CA GLY A 103 20.63 -7.75 0.27
C GLY A 103 20.40 -9.16 -0.30
N ALA A 104 19.13 -9.56 -0.43
CA ALA A 104 18.70 -10.74 -1.16
C ALA A 104 17.39 -10.44 -1.90
N LEU A 105 17.16 -11.13 -3.02
CA LEU A 105 15.99 -10.97 -3.87
C LEU A 105 15.37 -12.34 -4.13
N CYS A 106 14.05 -12.38 -4.18
CA CYS A 106 13.29 -13.55 -4.61
C CYS A 106 12.17 -13.08 -5.54
N VAL A 107 12.08 -13.72 -6.70
CA VAL A 107 11.09 -13.45 -7.75
C VAL A 107 10.19 -14.67 -7.81
N VAL A 108 8.89 -14.47 -7.61
CA VAL A 108 7.94 -15.55 -7.26
C VAL A 108 6.51 -15.12 -7.56
N ASP A 109 5.67 -15.99 -8.09
CA ASP A 109 4.22 -15.72 -8.29
C ASP A 109 3.45 -16.10 -7.01
N LEU A 110 3.36 -15.14 -6.09
CA LEU A 110 2.79 -15.38 -4.76
C LEU A 110 1.25 -15.40 -4.80
N ASN A 111 0.65 -14.65 -5.72
CA ASN A 111 -0.80 -14.47 -5.81
C ASN A 111 -1.50 -15.33 -6.89
N GLY A 112 -0.73 -16.12 -7.64
CA GLY A 112 -1.21 -17.06 -8.66
C GLY A 112 -1.74 -16.39 -9.92
N ASP A 113 -1.35 -15.15 -10.21
CA ASP A 113 -1.81 -14.40 -11.38
C ASP A 113 -0.92 -14.59 -12.64
N ARG A 114 0.14 -15.41 -12.52
CA ARG A 114 1.14 -15.72 -13.55
C ARG A 114 2.08 -14.58 -13.91
N LEU A 115 2.08 -13.51 -13.14
CA LEU A 115 3.12 -12.48 -13.16
C LEU A 115 3.97 -12.65 -11.91
N ASP A 116 5.27 -12.52 -12.08
CA ASP A 116 6.15 -12.64 -10.93
C ASP A 116 6.04 -11.39 -10.04
N ASP A 117 5.94 -11.65 -8.74
CA ASP A 117 6.07 -10.67 -7.67
C ASP A 117 7.54 -10.57 -7.22
N LEU A 118 7.82 -9.59 -6.37
CA LEU A 118 9.17 -9.35 -5.89
C LEU A 118 9.22 -9.31 -4.36
N VAL A 119 10.04 -10.18 -3.78
CA VAL A 119 10.39 -10.17 -2.36
C VAL A 119 11.80 -9.61 -2.22
N VAL A 120 11.93 -8.55 -1.44
CA VAL A 120 13.21 -7.87 -1.19
C VAL A 120 13.58 -7.99 0.27
N ALA A 121 14.77 -8.51 0.56
CA ALA A 121 15.25 -8.62 1.93
C ALA A 121 16.08 -7.42 2.36
N ALA A 122 15.98 -7.11 3.65
CA ALA A 122 16.77 -6.13 4.38
C ALA A 122 17.27 -6.78 5.68
N PRO A 123 18.30 -7.64 5.61
CA PRO A 123 18.75 -8.45 6.74
C PRO A 123 19.32 -7.65 7.91
N GLN A 124 19.67 -6.37 7.72
CA GLN A 124 20.18 -5.50 8.77
C GLN A 124 19.13 -4.52 9.29
N PHE A 125 17.87 -4.65 8.85
CA PHE A 125 16.78 -3.86 9.39
C PHE A 125 16.67 -4.05 10.91
N SER A 126 16.47 -2.95 11.61
CA SER A 126 16.44 -2.90 13.07
C SER A 126 15.17 -2.22 13.59
N LEU A 127 14.56 -2.81 14.62
CA LEU A 127 13.43 -2.17 15.30
C LEU A 127 13.90 -1.02 16.18
N GLN A 128 13.07 0.02 16.31
CA GLN A 128 13.37 1.09 17.27
C GLN A 128 13.25 0.55 18.70
N ALA A 129 14.27 0.79 19.53
CA ALA A 129 14.28 0.35 20.91
C ALA A 129 13.16 1.05 21.68
N THR A 130 12.16 0.28 22.13
CA THR A 130 11.07 0.82 22.97
C THR A 130 11.45 0.90 24.44
N ASN A 131 12.45 0.13 24.88
CA ASN A 131 12.99 0.09 26.24
C ASN A 131 14.49 -0.23 26.22
N SER A 132 15.28 0.45 27.05
CA SER A 132 16.76 0.33 27.11
C SER A 132 17.28 -1.06 27.51
N ALA A 133 16.42 -1.97 27.98
CA ALA A 133 16.79 -3.33 28.37
C ALA A 133 16.67 -4.36 27.24
N LYS A 134 16.03 -4.01 26.11
CA LYS A 134 15.88 -4.92 24.97
C LYS A 134 17.00 -4.63 23.97
N LEU A 135 17.88 -5.61 23.75
CA LEU A 135 18.81 -5.58 22.62
C LEU A 135 17.98 -5.64 21.33
N VAL A 136 18.11 -4.60 20.51
CA VAL A 136 17.54 -4.48 19.16
C VAL A 136 18.66 -4.13 18.20
N GLY A 137 18.57 -4.59 16.96
CA GLY A 137 19.65 -4.51 16.00
C GLY A 137 19.73 -5.77 15.14
N ASP A 138 19.88 -5.57 13.82
CA ASP A 138 20.07 -6.62 12.82
C ASP A 138 19.03 -7.77 12.95
N GLU A 139 17.79 -7.48 13.35
CA GLU A 139 16.73 -8.50 13.37
C GLU A 139 16.41 -8.99 11.96
N GLY A 140 16.44 -8.07 11.00
CA GLY A 140 16.16 -8.32 9.59
C GLY A 140 14.66 -8.35 9.28
N ARG A 141 14.32 -8.00 8.03
CA ARG A 141 12.96 -8.06 7.49
C ARG A 141 12.96 -8.43 6.02
N ILE A 142 11.80 -8.84 5.53
CA ILE A 142 11.51 -8.86 4.09
C ILE A 142 10.39 -7.87 3.76
N TYR A 143 10.40 -7.40 2.52
CA TYR A 143 9.38 -6.59 1.87
C TYR A 143 8.77 -7.42 0.76
N VAL A 144 7.45 -7.37 0.61
CA VAL A 144 6.73 -8.11 -0.44
C VAL A 144 6.01 -7.11 -1.33
N PHE A 145 6.32 -7.16 -2.61
CA PHE A 145 5.82 -6.28 -3.64
C PHE A 145 5.02 -7.09 -4.67
N ILE A 146 3.70 -6.93 -4.65
CA ILE A 146 2.81 -7.59 -5.60
C ILE A 146 2.75 -6.79 -6.90
N ASN A 147 2.88 -7.45 -8.03
CA ASN A 147 2.93 -6.83 -9.34
C ASN A 147 1.53 -6.65 -9.94
N GLY A 148 1.03 -5.41 -9.97
CA GLY A 148 -0.26 -5.07 -10.59
C GLY A 148 -0.24 -4.97 -12.13
N ASP A 149 0.65 -5.72 -12.79
CA ASP A 149 1.00 -5.66 -14.22
C ASP A 149 1.89 -4.47 -14.64
N ASN A 150 2.68 -4.68 -15.69
CA ASN A 150 3.69 -3.76 -16.24
C ASN A 150 4.72 -3.26 -15.21
N GLY A 151 5.14 -4.15 -14.30
CA GLY A 151 6.11 -3.83 -13.24
C GLY A 151 5.63 -2.72 -12.30
N ARG A 152 4.31 -2.62 -12.06
CA ARG A 152 3.73 -1.71 -11.07
C ARG A 152 3.59 -2.43 -9.74
N PHE A 153 4.65 -2.36 -8.97
CA PHE A 153 4.71 -2.99 -7.67
C PHE A 153 3.91 -2.23 -6.61
N LYS A 154 3.07 -2.97 -5.87
CA LYS A 154 2.42 -2.51 -4.65
C LYS A 154 3.03 -3.26 -3.47
N GLU A 155 3.67 -2.53 -2.55
CA GLU A 155 4.10 -3.11 -1.28
C GLU A 155 2.87 -3.54 -0.46
N ILE A 156 2.78 -4.82 -0.11
CA ILE A 156 1.69 -5.34 0.75
C ILE A 156 2.11 -5.46 2.21
N THR A 157 3.42 -5.36 2.52
CA THR A 157 3.91 -5.55 3.89
C THR A 157 3.45 -4.46 4.86
N GLY A 158 3.36 -3.20 4.41
CA GLY A 158 2.86 -2.06 5.19
C GLY A 158 3.38 -2.05 6.64
N ASP A 159 2.46 -1.89 7.60
CA ASP A 159 2.76 -1.95 9.04
C ASP A 159 2.94 -3.39 9.59
N ARG A 160 2.59 -4.42 8.82
CA ARG A 160 2.54 -5.83 9.27
C ARG A 160 3.88 -6.57 9.20
N MET A 161 4.99 -5.85 9.00
CA MET A 161 6.41 -6.28 8.97
C MET A 161 6.68 -7.79 9.18
N ILE A 162 7.19 -8.47 8.13
CA ILE A 162 7.62 -9.88 8.18
C ILE A 162 9.09 -9.96 8.64
N MET A 163 9.33 -10.50 9.85
CA MET A 163 10.62 -10.38 10.57
C MET A 163 11.03 -11.65 11.36
N GLY A 164 10.58 -12.84 10.92
CA GLY A 164 10.87 -14.09 11.63
C GLY A 164 10.49 -14.04 13.12
N ASN A 165 11.40 -14.47 14.01
CA ASN A 165 11.20 -14.40 15.46
C ASN A 165 11.64 -13.08 16.12
N ARG A 166 12.06 -12.07 15.32
CA ARG A 166 12.51 -10.75 15.79
C ARG A 166 13.62 -10.83 16.84
N ARG A 167 14.59 -11.72 16.61
CA ARG A 167 15.75 -11.94 17.48
C ARG A 167 16.88 -11.00 17.10
N TYR A 168 17.51 -10.40 18.11
CA TYR A 168 18.69 -9.55 17.94
C TYR A 168 19.80 -10.28 17.17
N GLY A 169 20.33 -9.65 16.12
CA GLY A 169 21.43 -10.17 15.31
C GLY A 169 21.09 -11.38 14.44
N ALA A 170 19.82 -11.80 14.38
CA ALA A 170 19.41 -12.99 13.62
C ALA A 170 19.57 -12.84 12.11
N ARG A 171 19.49 -11.59 11.62
CA ARG A 171 19.55 -11.22 10.21
C ARG A 171 18.57 -12.03 9.35
N PHE A 172 17.31 -12.05 9.78
CA PHE A 172 16.24 -12.64 9.00
C PHE A 172 16.17 -12.00 7.60
N GLY A 173 16.12 -12.82 6.56
CA GLY A 173 16.22 -12.35 5.17
C GLY A 173 17.64 -12.33 4.61
N THR A 174 18.61 -12.96 5.30
CA THR A 174 19.96 -13.12 4.73
C THR A 174 19.92 -13.93 3.42
N ALA A 175 19.03 -14.92 3.35
CA ALA A 175 18.67 -15.63 2.13
C ALA A 175 17.13 -15.66 1.99
N VAL A 176 16.65 -15.52 0.77
CA VAL A 176 15.25 -15.72 0.40
C VAL A 176 15.23 -16.52 -0.89
N ALA A 177 14.40 -17.55 -0.97
CA ALA A 177 14.27 -18.38 -2.17
C ALA A 177 12.81 -18.65 -2.51
N ASN A 178 12.51 -18.68 -3.80
CA ASN A 178 11.27 -19.23 -4.35
C ASN A 178 11.36 -20.75 -4.26
N VAL A 179 10.53 -21.36 -3.42
CA VAL A 179 10.54 -22.82 -3.20
C VAL A 179 9.40 -23.52 -3.96
N GLY A 180 8.79 -22.80 -4.91
CA GLY A 180 7.60 -23.19 -5.64
C GLY A 180 6.43 -23.48 -4.71
N ASP A 181 5.43 -24.19 -5.21
CA ASP A 181 4.24 -24.56 -4.45
C ASP A 181 4.53 -25.82 -3.58
N LEU A 182 4.86 -25.63 -2.30
CA LEU A 182 5.20 -26.73 -1.39
C LEU A 182 3.98 -27.54 -0.96
N ASN A 183 2.78 -26.96 -1.01
CA ASN A 183 1.57 -27.58 -0.51
C ASN A 183 0.55 -27.95 -1.60
N MET A 184 0.88 -27.67 -2.87
CA MET A 184 0.08 -27.91 -4.07
C MET A 184 -1.29 -27.19 -4.05
N ASP A 185 -1.38 -26.00 -3.44
CA ASP A 185 -2.60 -25.20 -3.37
C ASP A 185 -2.77 -24.17 -4.50
N GLY A 186 -1.78 -24.09 -5.40
CA GLY A 186 -1.79 -23.29 -6.62
C GLY A 186 -1.10 -21.93 -6.50
N TYR A 187 -0.47 -21.63 -5.35
CA TYR A 187 0.29 -20.42 -5.10
C TYR A 187 1.75 -20.80 -4.80
N GLU A 188 2.72 -20.03 -5.30
CA GLU A 188 4.12 -20.32 -4.98
C GLU A 188 4.48 -19.85 -3.56
N ASP A 189 5.42 -20.54 -2.94
CA ASP A 189 5.86 -20.31 -1.57
C ASP A 189 7.29 -19.80 -1.50
N ILE A 190 7.67 -19.25 -0.35
CA ILE A 190 9.04 -18.80 -0.10
C ILE A 190 9.64 -19.41 1.16
N ALA A 191 10.96 -19.61 1.11
CA ALA A 191 11.79 -19.90 2.27
C ALA A 191 12.69 -18.71 2.60
N VAL A 192 12.83 -18.40 3.89
CA VAL A 192 13.63 -17.27 4.39
C VAL A 192 14.60 -17.73 5.48
N GLY A 193 15.87 -17.40 5.33
CA GLY A 193 16.94 -17.76 6.26
C GLY A 193 17.24 -16.69 7.32
N ALA A 194 17.51 -17.14 8.54
CA ALA A 194 18.05 -16.35 9.64
C ALA A 194 19.25 -17.12 10.25
N PRO A 195 20.41 -17.10 9.58
CA PRO A 195 21.55 -17.97 9.89
C PRO A 195 22.18 -17.74 11.26
N TYR A 196 21.92 -16.58 11.89
CA TYR A 196 22.50 -16.21 13.18
C TYR A 196 21.48 -16.23 14.33
N GLU A 197 20.26 -16.74 14.08
CA GLU A 197 19.32 -17.04 15.17
C GLU A 197 19.70 -18.37 15.84
N GLY A 198 20.50 -18.29 16.91
CA GLY A 198 21.10 -19.50 17.50
C GLY A 198 22.06 -20.14 16.49
N ASN A 199 21.88 -21.42 16.19
CA ASN A 199 22.64 -22.14 15.16
C ASN A 199 22.09 -21.94 13.72
N GLY A 200 21.01 -21.18 13.59
CA GLY A 200 20.35 -20.86 12.32
C GLY A 200 18.94 -21.43 12.21
N VAL A 201 18.07 -20.68 11.52
CA VAL A 201 16.65 -21.01 11.34
C VAL A 201 16.23 -20.72 9.90
N VAL A 202 15.38 -21.58 9.34
CA VAL A 202 14.66 -21.34 8.08
C VAL A 202 13.17 -21.26 8.36
N PHE A 203 12.53 -20.27 7.75
CA PHE A 203 11.10 -20.01 7.86
C PHE A 203 10.44 -20.28 6.50
N ILE A 204 9.31 -20.99 6.51
CA ILE A 204 8.48 -21.23 5.31
C ILE A 204 7.25 -20.34 5.40
N TYR A 205 6.96 -19.61 4.34
CA TYR A 205 5.77 -18.79 4.18
C TYR A 205 5.02 -19.24 2.94
N HIS A 206 3.71 -19.44 3.08
CA HIS A 206 2.87 -19.80 1.95
C HIS A 206 2.38 -18.57 1.19
N GLY A 207 2.29 -18.71 -0.13
CA GLY A 207 1.53 -17.81 -0.98
C GLY A 207 0.03 -17.93 -0.73
N ASP A 208 -0.72 -16.90 -1.13
CA ASP A 208 -2.18 -16.95 -1.21
C ASP A 208 -2.67 -15.91 -2.22
N LYS A 209 -3.97 -15.89 -2.53
CA LYS A 209 -4.54 -14.89 -3.45
C LYS A 209 -4.27 -13.43 -3.04
N SER A 210 -3.97 -13.17 -1.76
CA SER A 210 -3.64 -11.84 -1.25
C SER A 210 -2.15 -11.50 -1.39
N GLY A 211 -1.35 -12.41 -1.97
CA GLY A 211 0.09 -12.39 -2.00
C GLY A 211 0.66 -13.42 -1.04
N ILE A 212 0.79 -13.08 0.24
CA ILE A 212 1.49 -13.93 1.20
C ILE A 212 0.77 -14.04 2.54
N ILE A 213 0.84 -15.22 3.15
CA ILE A 213 0.48 -15.41 4.56
C ILE A 213 1.62 -14.85 5.43
N PHE A 214 1.33 -13.76 6.15
CA PHE A 214 2.32 -13.02 6.96
C PHE A 214 2.97 -13.83 8.09
N GLU A 215 2.30 -14.89 8.57
CA GLU A 215 2.83 -15.76 9.61
C GLU A 215 3.45 -17.02 8.98
N PRO A 216 4.66 -17.42 9.41
CA PRO A 216 5.31 -18.60 8.85
C PRO A 216 4.56 -19.86 9.24
N VAL A 217 4.31 -20.71 8.26
CA VAL A 217 3.62 -22.00 8.44
C VAL A 217 4.53 -23.06 9.05
N GLN A 218 5.84 -22.91 8.86
CA GLN A 218 6.85 -23.79 9.45
C GLN A 218 8.11 -23.02 9.83
N LYS A 219 8.72 -23.42 10.95
CA LYS A 219 10.01 -22.92 11.44
C LYS A 219 10.95 -24.10 11.67
N ILE A 220 12.07 -24.11 10.95
CA ILE A 220 13.01 -25.22 10.90
C ILE A 220 14.29 -24.75 11.59
N PHE A 221 14.47 -25.18 12.83
CA PHE A 221 15.64 -24.85 13.65
C PHE A 221 16.75 -25.87 13.40
N ALA A 222 17.97 -25.40 13.16
CA ALA A 222 19.14 -26.26 12.93
C ALA A 222 19.31 -27.31 14.03
N GLU A 223 19.15 -26.88 15.29
CA GLU A 223 19.29 -27.72 16.49
C GLU A 223 18.31 -28.91 16.55
N LYS A 224 17.17 -28.82 15.85
CA LYS A 224 16.19 -29.91 15.77
C LYS A 224 16.57 -30.96 14.72
N ILE A 225 17.42 -30.60 13.76
CA ILE A 225 17.94 -31.50 12.74
C ILE A 225 19.22 -32.15 13.26
N ASP A 226 20.21 -31.32 13.59
CA ASP A 226 21.48 -31.74 14.16
C ASP A 226 22.06 -30.56 14.98
N PRO A 227 22.29 -30.73 16.29
CA PRO A 227 22.90 -29.71 17.14
C PRO A 227 24.29 -29.21 16.68
N GLY A 228 25.00 -29.97 15.84
CA GLY A 228 26.30 -29.60 15.28
C GLY A 228 26.24 -28.66 14.07
N LEU A 229 25.06 -28.43 13.50
CA LEU A 229 24.87 -27.45 12.43
C LEU A 229 25.08 -26.04 12.97
N ASN A 230 25.70 -25.19 12.16
CA ASN A 230 25.88 -23.76 12.47
C ASN A 230 25.88 -22.92 11.19
N GLY A 231 25.34 -21.70 11.28
CA GLY A 231 25.08 -20.83 10.13
C GLY A 231 23.99 -21.35 9.19
N PHE A 232 23.06 -22.18 9.69
CA PHE A 232 22.00 -22.82 8.90
C PHE A 232 21.00 -21.79 8.36
N GLY A 233 20.76 -21.80 7.05
CA GLY A 233 19.91 -20.81 6.38
C GLY A 233 20.68 -19.62 5.80
N ILE A 234 22.01 -19.71 5.70
CA ILE A 234 22.83 -18.68 5.02
C ILE A 234 22.57 -18.63 3.52
N SER A 235 22.20 -19.76 2.93
CA SER A 235 21.86 -19.93 1.52
C SER A 235 20.74 -20.96 1.39
N LEU A 236 19.91 -20.77 0.39
CA LEU A 236 18.73 -21.58 0.10
C LEU A 236 18.71 -21.87 -1.40
N SER A 237 18.32 -23.09 -1.80
CA SER A 237 18.00 -23.39 -3.19
C SER A 237 16.57 -23.02 -3.53
N GLY A 238 16.28 -22.90 -4.82
CA GLY A 238 14.90 -22.99 -5.29
C GLY A 238 14.30 -24.38 -5.03
N GLY A 239 12.98 -24.47 -5.13
CA GLY A 239 12.23 -25.71 -4.96
C GLY A 239 12.43 -26.65 -6.14
N VAL A 240 12.89 -27.87 -5.87
CA VAL A 240 13.06 -28.92 -6.89
C VAL A 240 12.73 -30.26 -6.24
N ASP A 241 11.89 -31.06 -6.89
CA ASP A 241 11.67 -32.46 -6.52
C ASP A 241 12.92 -33.30 -6.84
N VAL A 242 13.66 -33.71 -5.82
CA VAL A 242 14.89 -34.52 -5.96
C VAL A 242 14.66 -36.01 -5.73
N ASP A 243 13.53 -36.39 -5.15
CA ASP A 243 13.22 -37.79 -4.83
C ASP A 243 12.11 -38.41 -5.71
N GLY A 244 11.48 -37.62 -6.57
CA GLY A 244 10.49 -38.02 -7.55
C GLY A 244 9.08 -38.12 -7.01
N ASN A 245 8.77 -37.46 -5.88
CA ASN A 245 7.46 -37.52 -5.23
C ASN A 245 6.47 -36.44 -5.66
N HIS A 246 6.87 -35.61 -6.62
CA HIS A 246 6.18 -34.45 -7.16
C HIS A 246 6.12 -33.22 -6.25
N TYR A 247 6.55 -33.30 -5.00
CA TYR A 247 6.63 -32.17 -4.09
C TYR A 247 8.03 -31.56 -4.12
N ASN A 248 8.11 -30.24 -3.99
CA ASN A 248 9.39 -29.56 -4.03
C ASN A 248 10.21 -29.84 -2.76
N ASP A 249 11.50 -30.10 -2.96
CA ASP A 249 12.50 -30.20 -1.91
C ASP A 249 13.38 -28.94 -1.89
N VAL A 250 13.99 -28.66 -0.73
CA VAL A 250 14.76 -27.45 -0.50
C VAL A 250 16.11 -27.78 0.11
N ALA A 251 17.19 -27.34 -0.52
CA ALA A 251 18.53 -27.41 0.05
C ALA A 251 18.87 -26.15 0.85
N VAL A 252 19.46 -26.34 2.03
CA VAL A 252 19.83 -25.29 2.98
C VAL A 252 21.32 -25.38 3.30
N GLY A 253 22.05 -24.27 3.13
CA GLY A 253 23.45 -24.17 3.53
C GLY A 253 23.63 -23.89 5.02
N ALA A 254 24.66 -24.49 5.62
CA ALA A 254 25.12 -24.25 7.00
C ALA A 254 26.64 -24.05 7.02
N PHE A 255 27.07 -22.91 6.48
CA PHE A 255 28.47 -22.68 6.09
C PHE A 255 29.46 -22.70 7.25
N GLU A 256 29.07 -22.24 8.45
CA GLU A 256 29.98 -22.20 9.61
C GLU A 256 30.35 -23.61 10.09
N SER A 257 29.46 -24.56 9.87
CA SER A 257 29.70 -25.98 10.15
C SER A 257 30.19 -26.78 8.93
N GLY A 258 30.19 -26.19 7.73
CA GLY A 258 30.61 -26.87 6.49
C GLY A 258 29.60 -27.87 5.93
N HIS A 259 28.30 -27.71 6.22
CA HIS A 259 27.24 -28.64 5.78
C HIS A 259 26.27 -28.02 4.77
N ALA A 260 25.61 -28.88 4.00
CA ALA A 260 24.39 -28.60 3.25
C ALA A 260 23.35 -29.67 3.59
N VAL A 261 22.12 -29.25 3.86
CA VAL A 261 21.01 -30.11 4.30
C VAL A 261 19.91 -30.08 3.24
N VAL A 262 19.44 -31.24 2.78
CA VAL A 262 18.29 -31.33 1.88
C VAL A 262 17.05 -31.67 2.71
N LEU A 263 16.06 -30.78 2.67
CA LEU A 263 14.77 -30.93 3.30
C LEU A 263 13.78 -31.43 2.24
N ARG A 264 13.16 -32.58 2.48
CA ARG A 264 12.23 -33.19 1.53
C ARG A 264 10.77 -32.92 1.88
N GLY A 265 9.96 -32.64 0.87
CA GLY A 265 8.51 -32.42 0.99
C GLY A 265 7.76 -33.74 1.18
N HIS A 266 6.75 -33.76 2.04
CA HIS A 266 5.82 -34.90 2.13
C HIS A 266 4.55 -34.62 1.33
N PRO A 267 3.89 -35.66 0.77
CA PRO A 267 2.56 -35.48 0.22
C PRO A 267 1.58 -34.90 1.23
N ILE A 268 0.79 -33.91 0.85
CA ILE A 268 -0.13 -33.21 1.77
C ILE A 268 -1.57 -33.62 1.48
N ILE A 269 -2.26 -34.12 2.50
CA ILE A 269 -3.70 -34.42 2.44
C ILE A 269 -4.53 -33.39 3.21
N THR A 270 -5.70 -33.11 2.65
CA THR A 270 -6.77 -32.33 3.26
C THR A 270 -7.94 -33.26 3.60
N PHE A 271 -8.35 -33.31 4.86
CA PHE A 271 -9.54 -34.04 5.26
C PHE A 271 -10.82 -33.30 4.88
N HIS A 272 -11.83 -34.05 4.45
CA HIS A 272 -13.18 -33.58 4.20
C HIS A 272 -14.15 -34.33 5.13
N PRO A 273 -14.32 -33.84 6.37
CA PRO A 273 -15.23 -34.45 7.33
C PRO A 273 -16.66 -33.94 7.12
N GLU A 274 -17.63 -34.84 7.23
CA GLU A 274 -19.05 -34.49 7.25
C GLU A 274 -19.70 -35.16 8.45
N LEU A 275 -20.41 -34.37 9.26
CA LEU A 275 -21.12 -34.86 10.44
C LEU A 275 -22.57 -34.40 10.40
N THR A 276 -23.48 -35.35 10.26
CA THR A 276 -24.92 -35.12 10.25
C THR A 276 -25.59 -35.82 11.42
N THR A 277 -26.72 -35.27 11.86
CA THR A 277 -27.59 -35.85 12.88
C THR A 277 -28.98 -35.98 12.29
N SER A 278 -29.68 -37.05 12.65
CA SER A 278 -31.09 -37.29 12.25
C SER A 278 -32.03 -36.18 12.69
N THR A 279 -31.65 -35.42 13.72
CA THR A 279 -32.34 -34.23 14.18
C THR A 279 -31.34 -33.20 14.71
N SER A 280 -31.68 -31.92 14.58
CA SER A 280 -31.00 -30.80 15.24
C SER A 280 -31.65 -30.41 16.58
N ARG A 281 -32.80 -31.03 16.91
CA ARG A 281 -33.64 -30.74 18.07
C ARG A 281 -34.18 -31.99 18.75
N ILE A 282 -34.30 -31.96 20.06
CA ILE A 282 -34.84 -33.05 20.87
C ILE A 282 -35.73 -32.48 21.98
N SER A 283 -36.72 -33.24 22.41
CA SER A 283 -37.50 -32.92 23.61
C SER A 283 -36.91 -33.64 24.82
N LEU A 284 -37.34 -33.26 26.03
CA LEU A 284 -37.00 -34.02 27.25
C LEU A 284 -37.51 -35.47 27.24
N LYS A 285 -38.45 -35.81 26.35
CA LYS A 285 -39.00 -37.17 26.20
C LYS A 285 -38.23 -38.00 25.16
N THR A 286 -37.35 -37.40 24.38
CA THR A 286 -36.61 -38.09 23.33
C THR A 286 -35.64 -39.09 23.95
N SER A 287 -35.74 -40.36 23.56
CA SER A 287 -34.93 -41.45 24.12
C SER A 287 -33.62 -41.67 23.36
N ASN A 288 -33.62 -41.46 22.04
CA ASN A 288 -32.45 -41.63 21.20
C ASN A 288 -32.53 -40.78 19.92
N PHE A 289 -31.39 -40.62 19.27
CA PHE A 289 -31.25 -40.10 17.91
C PHE A 289 -30.04 -40.76 17.24
N SER A 290 -29.94 -40.68 15.92
CA SER A 290 -28.76 -41.15 15.18
C SER A 290 -27.92 -40.02 14.61
N SER A 291 -26.63 -40.29 14.39
CA SER A 291 -25.67 -39.42 13.72
C SER A 291 -24.88 -40.21 12.68
N ARG A 292 -24.57 -39.59 11.56
CA ARG A 292 -23.73 -40.15 10.49
C ARG A 292 -22.46 -39.31 10.38
N ALA A 293 -21.32 -39.97 10.54
CA ALA A 293 -20.01 -39.37 10.34
C ALA A 293 -19.40 -39.92 9.06
N CYS A 294 -19.01 -39.06 8.14
CA CYS A 294 -18.30 -39.39 6.92
C CYS A 294 -16.94 -38.71 6.90
N LEU A 295 -15.93 -39.41 6.40
CA LEU A 295 -14.60 -38.85 6.20
C LEU A 295 -14.09 -39.26 4.83
N SER A 296 -13.57 -38.29 4.08
CA SER A 296 -12.68 -38.52 2.94
C SER A 296 -11.46 -37.61 3.07
N TYR A 297 -10.51 -37.77 2.17
CA TYR A 297 -9.42 -36.81 1.99
C TYR A 297 -9.24 -36.49 0.52
N LYS A 298 -8.52 -35.41 0.25
CA LYS A 298 -8.08 -34.99 -1.07
C LYS A 298 -6.63 -34.53 -0.99
N GLY A 299 -5.90 -34.68 -2.08
CA GLY A 299 -4.57 -34.12 -2.27
C GLY A 299 -4.07 -34.41 -3.68
N SER A 300 -3.02 -33.69 -4.11
CA SER A 300 -2.35 -33.91 -5.39
C SER A 300 -1.24 -34.93 -5.22
N TYR A 301 -1.11 -35.93 -6.10
CA TYR A 301 -0.04 -36.95 -6.01
C TYR A 301 0.04 -37.69 -4.65
N VAL A 302 -1.08 -37.81 -3.94
CA VAL A 302 -1.19 -38.53 -2.67
C VAL A 302 -1.52 -40.02 -2.89
N PRO A 303 -1.26 -40.89 -1.89
CA PRO A 303 -1.65 -42.30 -1.98
C PRO A 303 -3.14 -42.50 -2.25
N GLU A 304 -3.49 -43.58 -2.96
CA GLU A 304 -4.90 -43.96 -3.22
C GLU A 304 -5.67 -44.24 -1.92
N THR A 305 -4.96 -44.74 -0.90
CA THR A 305 -5.54 -45.02 0.41
C THR A 305 -4.67 -44.50 1.55
N ALA A 306 -5.32 -43.99 2.60
CA ALA A 306 -4.67 -43.58 3.84
C ALA A 306 -5.48 -44.08 5.05
N ASP A 307 -4.80 -44.55 6.09
CA ASP A 307 -5.46 -45.01 7.31
C ASP A 307 -5.64 -43.82 8.27
N ALA A 308 -6.89 -43.61 8.70
CA ALA A 308 -7.25 -42.55 9.63
C ALA A 308 -7.92 -43.14 10.88
N LYS A 309 -7.61 -42.54 12.01
CA LYS A 309 -8.25 -42.82 13.29
C LYS A 309 -9.30 -41.77 13.56
N VAL A 310 -10.55 -42.21 13.64
CA VAL A 310 -11.69 -41.35 13.92
C VAL A 310 -12.15 -41.59 15.36
N THR A 311 -12.24 -40.51 16.13
CA THR A 311 -12.72 -40.52 17.51
C THR A 311 -14.01 -39.71 17.60
N MET A 312 -15.11 -40.42 17.82
CA MET A 312 -16.42 -39.84 18.06
C MET A 312 -16.63 -39.65 19.56
N THR A 313 -17.01 -38.45 19.98
CA THR A 313 -17.44 -38.21 21.36
C THR A 313 -18.83 -37.58 21.38
N VAL A 314 -19.62 -37.93 22.40
CA VAL A 314 -20.95 -37.37 22.59
C VAL A 314 -21.10 -36.84 24.01
N ASP A 315 -21.41 -35.55 24.11
CA ASP A 315 -21.72 -34.84 25.35
C ASP A 315 -20.73 -35.11 26.48
N LEU A 316 -19.43 -35.17 26.17
CA LEU A 316 -18.40 -35.59 27.14
C LEU A 316 -18.40 -34.71 28.40
N SER A 317 -18.70 -33.42 28.26
CA SER A 317 -18.72 -32.45 29.36
C SER A 317 -19.85 -32.67 30.38
N TYR A 318 -21.02 -33.15 29.95
CA TYR A 318 -22.21 -33.25 30.80
C TYR A 318 -22.71 -34.69 30.99
N GLY A 319 -22.28 -35.61 30.13
CA GLY A 319 -22.57 -37.03 30.21
C GLY A 319 -24.06 -37.36 30.11
N ARG A 320 -24.85 -36.57 29.37
CA ARG A 320 -26.30 -36.76 29.19
C ARG A 320 -26.63 -37.70 28.04
N ALA A 321 -25.68 -37.96 27.13
CA ALA A 321 -25.84 -38.90 26.03
C ALA A 321 -24.68 -39.90 25.97
N HIS A 322 -24.91 -41.04 25.33
CA HIS A 322 -23.93 -42.11 25.12
C HIS A 322 -24.22 -42.88 23.83
N PHE A 323 -23.19 -43.52 23.27
CA PHE A 323 -23.34 -44.37 22.10
C PHE A 323 -23.95 -45.73 22.50
N ILE A 324 -24.84 -46.24 21.65
CA ILE A 324 -25.37 -47.60 21.72
C ILE A 324 -24.47 -48.47 20.84
N SER A 325 -23.72 -49.39 21.44
CA SER A 325 -22.89 -50.37 20.71
C SER A 325 -23.55 -51.75 20.72
N GLU A 326 -23.25 -52.58 19.71
CA GLU A 326 -23.72 -53.97 19.61
C GLU A 326 -23.28 -54.83 20.81
N GLU A 327 -22.18 -54.48 21.47
CA GLU A 327 -21.65 -55.16 22.66
C GLU A 327 -22.24 -54.64 24.00
N LEU A 328 -23.26 -53.77 23.97
CA LEU A 328 -23.87 -53.13 25.15
C LEU A 328 -22.88 -52.33 26.03
N LYS A 329 -21.69 -52.01 25.51
CA LYS A 329 -20.74 -51.11 26.18
C LYS A 329 -21.27 -49.68 26.08
N ILE A 330 -21.68 -49.14 27.23
CA ILE A 330 -22.07 -47.74 27.39
C ILE A 330 -20.78 -46.91 27.41
N SER A 331 -20.54 -46.16 26.35
CA SER A 331 -19.43 -45.22 26.28
C SER A 331 -19.87 -43.90 25.64
N ASN A 332 -19.30 -42.81 26.12
CA ASN A 332 -19.46 -41.49 25.54
C ASN A 332 -18.37 -41.19 24.50
N ASN A 333 -17.45 -42.13 24.29
CA ASN A 333 -16.35 -42.05 23.35
C ASN A 333 -16.28 -43.36 22.54
N TYR A 334 -16.16 -43.25 21.22
CA TYR A 334 -16.01 -44.37 20.32
C TYR A 334 -14.91 -44.07 19.31
N THR A 335 -13.84 -44.87 19.33
CA THR A 335 -12.71 -44.74 18.41
C THR A 335 -12.67 -45.94 17.48
N TYR A 336 -12.43 -45.68 16.20
CA TYR A 336 -12.22 -46.71 15.19
C TYR A 336 -11.22 -46.23 14.14
N GLU A 337 -10.53 -47.18 13.51
CA GLU A 337 -9.69 -46.93 12.35
C GLU A 337 -10.51 -47.18 11.08
N VAL A 338 -10.25 -46.35 10.08
CA VAL A 338 -10.90 -46.42 8.77
C VAL A 338 -9.85 -46.24 7.70
N LYS A 339 -9.86 -47.16 6.73
CA LYS A 339 -9.07 -47.04 5.52
C LYS A 339 -9.81 -46.12 4.55
N LEU A 340 -9.32 -44.89 4.42
CA LEU A 340 -9.91 -43.89 3.54
C LEU A 340 -9.43 -44.10 2.12
N ARG A 341 -10.24 -43.63 1.17
CA ARG A 341 -9.88 -43.48 -0.24
C ARG A 341 -9.97 -42.01 -0.63
N SER A 342 -9.06 -41.58 -1.49
CA SER A 342 -9.08 -40.21 -2.03
C SER A 342 -10.44 -39.91 -2.69
N GLU A 343 -11.03 -38.77 -2.33
CA GLU A 343 -12.32 -38.25 -2.82
C GLU A 343 -13.54 -39.19 -2.66
N SER A 344 -13.42 -40.26 -1.85
CA SER A 344 -14.51 -41.22 -1.62
C SER A 344 -14.87 -41.30 -0.12
N PRO A 345 -15.97 -40.65 0.31
CA PRO A 345 -16.34 -40.57 1.71
C PRO A 345 -16.71 -41.94 2.29
N GLN A 346 -16.03 -42.31 3.38
CA GLN A 346 -16.35 -43.48 4.18
C GLN A 346 -17.23 -43.05 5.34
N CYS A 347 -18.46 -43.56 5.36
CA CYS A 347 -19.47 -43.18 6.34
C CYS A 347 -19.74 -44.28 7.36
N LYS A 348 -20.00 -43.88 8.61
CA LYS A 348 -20.45 -44.76 9.68
C LYS A 348 -21.59 -44.12 10.46
N ASP A 349 -22.61 -44.93 10.74
CA ASP A 349 -23.79 -44.51 11.50
C ASP A 349 -23.60 -44.85 12.99
N PHE A 350 -24.03 -43.91 13.84
CA PHE A 350 -23.96 -43.97 15.30
C PHE A 350 -25.34 -43.77 15.89
N TYR A 351 -25.77 -44.69 16.75
CA TYR A 351 -26.99 -44.55 17.53
C TYR A 351 -26.67 -44.00 18.91
N ILE A 352 -27.33 -42.91 19.31
CA ILE A 352 -27.04 -42.16 20.53
C ILE A 352 -28.28 -42.22 21.43
N ALA A 353 -28.13 -42.76 22.64
CA ALA A 353 -29.17 -42.77 23.66
C ALA A 353 -29.01 -41.59 24.63
N ILE A 354 -30.12 -40.95 24.96
CA ILE A 354 -30.20 -39.86 25.93
C ILE A 354 -30.53 -40.45 27.30
N ARG A 355 -29.75 -40.10 28.32
CA ARG A 355 -29.97 -40.55 29.70
C ARG A 355 -31.21 -39.86 30.27
N PRO A 356 -32.17 -40.60 30.84
CA PRO A 356 -33.30 -39.99 31.53
C PRO A 356 -32.79 -39.19 32.74
N SER A 357 -33.26 -37.94 32.90
CA SER A 357 -32.78 -36.91 33.84
C SER A 357 -31.53 -36.10 33.41
N SER A 358 -31.49 -35.61 32.16
CA SER A 358 -30.48 -34.65 31.71
C SER A 358 -30.42 -33.45 32.67
N LYS A 359 -29.33 -33.37 33.46
CA LYS A 359 -29.14 -32.45 34.59
C LYS A 359 -29.16 -30.95 34.22
N ASP A 360 -29.13 -30.64 32.93
CA ASP A 360 -29.20 -29.29 32.38
C ASP A 360 -29.70 -29.35 30.93
N PRO A 361 -30.96 -29.00 30.62
CA PRO A 361 -31.47 -28.96 29.25
C PRO A 361 -31.14 -27.64 28.52
N THR A 362 -30.47 -26.67 29.17
CA THR A 362 -30.17 -25.38 28.53
C THR A 362 -29.00 -25.47 27.54
N ARG A 363 -28.12 -26.46 27.72
CA ARG A 363 -26.96 -26.70 26.84
C ARG A 363 -27.30 -27.72 25.75
N PRO A 364 -26.85 -27.54 24.50
CA PRO A 364 -27.04 -28.54 23.47
C PRO A 364 -26.18 -29.79 23.74
N ILE A 365 -26.54 -30.92 23.15
CA ILE A 365 -25.71 -32.12 23.07
C ILE A 365 -24.70 -31.91 21.95
N ASP A 366 -23.42 -31.92 22.29
CA ASP A 366 -22.33 -31.84 21.32
C ASP A 366 -21.96 -33.26 20.84
N VAL A 367 -22.04 -33.49 19.54
CA VAL A 367 -21.47 -34.64 18.85
C VAL A 367 -20.19 -34.17 18.17
N VAL A 368 -19.05 -34.68 18.59
CA VAL A 368 -17.74 -34.26 18.09
C VAL A 368 -17.11 -35.41 17.33
N MET A 369 -16.64 -35.12 16.13
CA MET A 369 -15.84 -36.03 15.32
C MET A 369 -14.42 -35.47 15.26
N LYS A 370 -13.46 -36.14 15.92
CA LYS A 370 -12.03 -35.88 15.79
C LYS A 370 -11.43 -36.88 14.80
N TYR A 371 -10.49 -36.45 13.97
CA TYR A 371 -9.81 -37.29 12.99
C TYR A 371 -8.30 -37.02 12.99
N GLU A 372 -7.51 -38.08 12.87
CA GLU A 372 -6.05 -38.04 12.81
C GLU A 372 -5.54 -39.14 11.87
N LEU A 373 -4.44 -38.90 11.16
CA LEU A 373 -3.73 -39.93 10.39
C LEU A 373 -3.14 -40.97 11.37
N VAL A 374 -3.25 -42.27 11.05
CA VAL A 374 -2.75 -43.36 11.92
C VAL A 374 -1.23 -43.42 11.89
N ASN A 375 -0.63 -43.32 10.71
CA ASN A 375 0.81 -43.48 10.55
C ASN A 375 1.50 -42.13 10.65
N ASN A 376 2.44 -42.02 11.59
CA ASN A 376 3.41 -40.95 11.61
C ASN A 376 4.50 -41.29 10.58
N PRO A 377 4.81 -40.43 9.60
CA PRO A 377 5.86 -40.70 8.61
C PRO A 377 7.22 -41.07 9.23
N ASN A 378 7.45 -40.66 10.48
CA ASN A 378 8.68 -40.93 11.23
C ASN A 378 8.73 -42.33 11.90
N GLU A 379 7.64 -43.08 11.95
CA GLU A 379 7.56 -44.41 12.60
C GLU A 379 7.36 -45.57 11.60
N ASP A 380 7.05 -45.28 10.33
CA ASP A 380 6.64 -46.27 9.34
C ASP A 380 7.82 -46.93 8.61
N THR A 381 8.59 -47.73 9.35
CA THR A 381 9.82 -48.42 8.88
C THR A 381 9.63 -49.40 7.72
N HIS A 382 8.39 -49.72 7.34
CA HIS A 382 8.09 -50.70 6.29
C HIS A 382 8.10 -50.15 4.87
N ASN A 383 7.96 -48.82 4.70
CA ASN A 383 7.91 -48.14 3.38
C ASN A 383 9.00 -47.07 3.21
N SER A 384 9.92 -46.95 4.16
CA SER A 384 11.03 -46.02 4.08
C SER A 384 12.11 -46.49 3.12
N GLY A 385 12.70 -45.56 2.38
CA GLY A 385 13.95 -45.80 1.63
C GLY A 385 15.11 -46.17 2.56
N SER A 386 16.30 -46.41 1.98
CA SER A 386 17.51 -46.77 2.74
C SER A 386 17.96 -45.73 3.78
N ASP A 387 17.40 -44.52 3.70
CA ASP A 387 17.67 -43.35 4.55
C ASP A 387 16.57 -43.08 5.59
N GLY A 388 15.53 -43.92 5.66
CA GLY A 388 14.43 -43.77 6.62
C GLY A 388 13.29 -42.85 6.18
N PHE A 389 13.38 -42.16 5.04
CA PHE A 389 12.32 -41.27 4.56
C PHE A 389 11.25 -42.04 3.76
N CYS A 390 9.98 -41.75 4.06
CA CYS A 390 8.84 -42.33 3.36
C CYS A 390 8.24 -41.33 2.37
N MET A 391 8.63 -41.48 1.10
CA MET A 391 8.24 -40.66 -0.04
C MET A 391 6.72 -40.61 -0.29
N ASN A 392 6.00 -41.68 0.07
CA ASN A 392 4.56 -41.80 -0.15
C ASN A 392 3.74 -41.63 1.15
N CYS A 393 4.35 -41.24 2.26
CA CYS A 393 3.64 -41.07 3.53
C CYS A 393 3.06 -39.65 3.61
N PRO A 394 1.73 -39.48 3.62
CA PRO A 394 1.14 -38.16 3.61
C PRO A 394 1.13 -37.51 4.99
N VAL A 395 1.15 -36.18 5.02
CA VAL A 395 0.94 -35.34 6.20
C VAL A 395 -0.35 -34.54 6.07
N VAL A 396 -0.95 -34.18 7.20
CA VAL A 396 -2.15 -33.33 7.21
C VAL A 396 -1.74 -31.87 7.07
N ASP A 397 -2.43 -31.11 6.22
CA ASP A 397 -2.30 -29.65 6.18
C ASP A 397 -2.57 -29.05 7.58
N VAL A 398 -1.54 -28.41 8.15
CA VAL A 398 -1.54 -27.86 9.52
C VAL A 398 -2.57 -26.74 9.70
N ARG A 399 -3.03 -26.13 8.60
CA ARG A 399 -4.04 -25.06 8.63
C ARG A 399 -5.45 -25.58 8.87
N GLN A 400 -5.67 -26.90 8.74
CA GLN A 400 -7.00 -27.49 8.85
C GLN A 400 -7.36 -27.83 10.31
N PRO A 401 -8.64 -27.69 10.70
CA PRO A 401 -9.10 -28.24 11.97
C PRO A 401 -8.92 -29.77 11.96
N THR A 402 -8.73 -30.35 13.13
CA THR A 402 -8.64 -31.81 13.32
C THR A 402 -9.92 -32.39 13.92
N TYR A 403 -10.99 -31.58 13.99
CA TYR A 403 -12.29 -31.99 14.50
C TYR A 403 -13.41 -31.13 13.91
N ILE A 404 -14.62 -31.69 13.91
CA ILE A 404 -15.88 -30.95 13.66
C ILE A 404 -16.90 -31.27 14.75
N ILE A 405 -17.81 -30.33 15.01
CA ILE A 405 -18.83 -30.44 16.06
C ILE A 405 -20.22 -30.22 15.46
N LYS A 406 -21.14 -31.13 15.76
CA LYS A 406 -22.58 -30.96 15.50
C LYS A 406 -23.34 -30.87 16.81
N ARG A 407 -24.17 -29.82 16.94
CA ARG A 407 -24.95 -29.54 18.15
C ARG A 407 -26.42 -29.92 17.96
N VAL A 408 -27.00 -30.57 18.97
CA VAL A 408 -28.42 -30.93 19.02
C VAL A 408 -29.05 -30.28 20.25
N ALA A 409 -30.01 -29.38 20.06
CA ALA A 409 -30.61 -28.61 21.16
C ALA A 409 -31.79 -29.32 21.83
N PHE A 410 -31.97 -29.10 23.14
CA PHE A 410 -33.22 -29.44 23.81
C PHE A 410 -34.22 -28.30 23.61
N GLU A 411 -35.36 -28.59 22.99
CA GLU A 411 -36.48 -27.64 22.94
C GLU A 411 -37.25 -27.72 24.26
N THR A 412 -37.16 -26.64 25.05
CA THR A 412 -37.86 -26.49 26.33
C THR A 412 -38.60 -25.16 26.37
N GLY A 413 -39.78 -25.12 26.98
CA GLY A 413 -40.56 -23.88 27.11
C GLY A 413 -41.45 -23.54 25.91
N CYS A 414 -41.60 -24.45 24.95
CA CYS A 414 -42.53 -24.33 23.83
C CYS A 414 -43.98 -24.58 24.28
N LYS A 415 -44.99 -23.98 23.61
CA LYS A 415 -46.41 -24.25 23.91
C LYS A 415 -46.84 -25.66 23.46
N ARG A 416 -46.17 -26.24 22.47
CA ARG A 416 -46.36 -27.60 21.94
C ARG A 416 -45.05 -28.40 22.05
N ASP A 417 -45.00 -29.60 21.46
CA ASP A 417 -43.76 -30.39 21.45
C ASP A 417 -42.65 -29.77 20.57
N ILE A 418 -42.96 -28.76 19.74
CA ILE A 418 -42.01 -28.06 18.86
C ILE A 418 -42.14 -26.56 19.08
N CYS A 419 -40.99 -25.85 19.18
CA CYS A 419 -40.94 -24.40 19.27
C CYS A 419 -41.12 -23.70 17.91
N GLU A 420 -41.93 -22.64 17.88
CA GLU A 420 -42.10 -21.73 16.75
C GLU A 420 -41.46 -20.35 17.07
N PRO A 421 -40.14 -20.19 16.82
CA PRO A 421 -39.47 -18.90 17.01
C PRO A 421 -39.87 -17.90 15.91
N ASP A 422 -39.66 -16.63 16.20
CA ASP A 422 -39.87 -15.52 15.25
C ASP A 422 -38.75 -14.51 15.49
N LEU A 423 -37.70 -14.65 14.70
CA LEU A 423 -36.51 -13.82 14.82
C LEU A 423 -36.72 -12.55 13.99
N VAL A 424 -36.13 -11.44 14.40
CA VAL A 424 -36.15 -10.18 13.66
C VAL A 424 -34.75 -9.59 13.71
N ALA A 425 -34.13 -9.37 12.56
CA ALA A 425 -32.79 -8.83 12.46
C ALA A 425 -32.81 -7.39 11.94
N ASP A 426 -32.19 -6.48 12.68
CA ASP A 426 -31.97 -5.11 12.22
C ASP A 426 -30.51 -4.71 12.41
N ALA A 427 -30.07 -3.71 11.66
CA ALA A 427 -28.74 -3.16 11.82
C ALA A 427 -28.67 -1.69 11.41
N ARG A 428 -27.71 -0.98 12.01
CA ARG A 428 -27.43 0.42 11.73
C ARG A 428 -25.94 0.74 11.91
N PHE A 429 -25.47 1.75 11.20
CA PHE A 429 -24.13 2.29 11.43
C PHE A 429 -24.16 3.30 12.57
N ILE A 430 -23.20 3.20 13.49
CA ILE A 430 -23.08 4.13 14.62
C ILE A 430 -22.37 5.40 14.13
N GLY A 431 -22.98 6.56 14.35
CA GLY A 431 -22.39 7.86 14.00
C GLY A 431 -22.45 8.24 12.53
N ILE A 432 -23.08 7.41 11.67
CA ILE A 432 -23.22 7.66 10.23
C ILE A 432 -24.70 7.80 9.90
N LYS A 433 -25.09 8.92 9.28
CA LYS A 433 -26.49 9.19 8.91
C LYS A 433 -26.84 8.66 7.52
N GLU A 434 -26.07 9.06 6.50
CA GLU A 434 -26.41 8.76 5.08
C GLU A 434 -25.21 8.35 4.24
N LYS A 435 -24.02 8.91 4.48
CA LYS A 435 -22.81 8.66 3.70
C LYS A 435 -21.58 8.57 4.61
N PHE A 436 -20.59 7.80 4.20
CA PHE A 436 -19.30 7.70 4.87
C PHE A 436 -18.24 8.46 4.09
N VAL A 437 -17.55 9.38 4.76
CA VAL A 437 -16.46 10.17 4.16
C VAL A 437 -15.15 9.43 4.37
N LEU A 438 -14.48 9.07 3.26
CA LEU A 438 -13.23 8.32 3.31
C LEU A 438 -12.14 9.12 4.04
N GLY A 439 -11.50 8.52 5.04
CA GLY A 439 -10.41 9.14 5.81
C GLY A 439 -10.86 10.05 6.96
N GLU A 440 -12.15 10.35 7.13
CA GLU A 440 -12.66 11.11 8.28
C GLU A 440 -12.58 10.27 9.57
N GLN A 441 -12.90 8.98 9.46
CA GLN A 441 -12.81 8.01 10.54
C GLN A 441 -11.98 6.81 10.08
N THR A 442 -11.12 6.30 10.96
CA THR A 442 -10.28 5.10 10.71
C THR A 442 -11.01 3.80 11.00
N THR A 443 -12.22 3.87 11.55
CA THR A 443 -13.04 2.69 11.85
C THR A 443 -14.50 2.94 11.51
N LEU A 444 -15.17 1.91 11.00
CA LEU A 444 -16.59 1.85 10.74
C LEU A 444 -17.25 0.92 11.76
N GLN A 445 -18.26 1.41 12.49
CA GLN A 445 -18.97 0.62 13.50
C GLN A 445 -20.40 0.32 13.04
N MET A 446 -20.75 -0.96 13.02
CA MET A 446 -22.09 -1.45 12.71
C MET A 446 -22.67 -2.15 13.94
N GLU A 447 -23.83 -1.69 14.38
CA GLU A 447 -24.62 -2.32 15.44
C GLU A 447 -25.67 -3.22 14.78
N VAL A 448 -25.65 -4.50 15.15
CA VAL A 448 -26.61 -5.50 14.70
C VAL A 448 -27.43 -5.96 15.89
N GLU A 449 -28.76 -5.85 15.78
CA GLU A 449 -29.70 -6.27 16.81
C GLU A 449 -30.55 -7.42 16.27
N VAL A 450 -30.60 -8.52 17.01
CA VAL A 450 -31.49 -9.65 16.71
C VAL A 450 -32.45 -9.81 17.89
N GLN A 451 -33.74 -9.74 17.59
CA GLN A 451 -34.81 -9.93 18.55
C GLN A 451 -35.51 -11.26 18.29
N ASN A 452 -36.07 -11.88 19.32
CA ASN A 452 -36.97 -13.01 19.19
C ASN A 452 -38.33 -12.60 19.77
N ILE A 453 -39.36 -12.52 18.93
CA ILE A 453 -40.72 -12.12 19.34
C ILE A 453 -41.68 -13.33 19.44
N GLY A 454 -41.21 -14.52 19.06
CA GLY A 454 -41.95 -15.78 19.11
C GLY A 454 -41.63 -16.63 20.35
N GLU A 455 -41.65 -17.96 20.18
CA GLU A 455 -41.21 -18.91 21.22
C GLU A 455 -39.68 -18.97 21.34
N PRO A 456 -39.11 -19.57 22.41
CA PRO A 456 -37.66 -19.62 22.60
C PRO A 456 -36.91 -20.20 21.37
N ALA A 457 -35.96 -19.44 20.82
CA ALA A 457 -35.19 -19.83 19.65
C ALA A 457 -33.89 -20.53 20.06
N PHE A 458 -33.74 -21.81 19.74
CA PHE A 458 -32.56 -22.61 20.10
C PHE A 458 -31.51 -22.60 18.98
N LEU A 459 -30.23 -22.69 19.38
CA LEU A 459 -29.07 -22.56 18.50
C LEU A 459 -29.20 -21.35 17.54
N ALA A 460 -29.69 -20.24 18.09
CA ALA A 460 -29.85 -19.01 17.33
C ALA A 460 -28.47 -18.51 16.90
N ARG A 461 -28.34 -18.24 15.61
CA ARG A 461 -27.11 -17.81 14.95
C ARG A 461 -27.36 -16.60 14.08
N LEU A 462 -26.35 -15.75 13.99
CA LEU A 462 -26.31 -14.63 13.08
C LEU A 462 -25.21 -14.86 12.06
N VAL A 463 -25.56 -14.81 10.78
CA VAL A 463 -24.62 -14.82 9.67
C VAL A 463 -24.42 -13.39 9.19
N LEU A 464 -23.19 -12.89 9.26
CA LEU A 464 -22.80 -11.56 8.80
C LEU A 464 -21.93 -11.71 7.56
N VAL A 465 -22.27 -11.01 6.48
CA VAL A 465 -21.46 -10.92 5.27
C VAL A 465 -20.97 -9.48 5.13
N ILE A 466 -19.65 -9.34 5.13
CA ILE A 466 -18.93 -8.05 5.23
C ILE A 466 -17.99 -7.95 4.02
N PRO A 467 -17.85 -6.79 3.35
CA PRO A 467 -16.85 -6.59 2.30
C PRO A 467 -15.42 -6.76 2.84
N ARG A 468 -14.56 -7.50 2.12
CA ARG A 468 -13.16 -7.71 2.56
C ARG A 468 -12.32 -6.43 2.57
N VAL A 469 -12.68 -5.43 1.77
CA VAL A 469 -12.06 -4.09 1.78
C VAL A 469 -12.25 -3.35 3.11
N THR A 470 -13.11 -3.85 4.00
CA THR A 470 -13.29 -3.36 5.36
C THR A 470 -12.97 -4.46 6.38
N PRO A 471 -11.68 -4.80 6.59
CA PRO A 471 -11.30 -5.90 7.46
C PRO A 471 -11.71 -5.61 8.90
N LEU A 472 -12.09 -6.64 9.64
CA LEU A 472 -12.47 -6.53 11.04
C LEU A 472 -11.27 -6.14 11.90
N VAL A 473 -11.45 -5.14 12.77
CA VAL A 473 -10.45 -4.80 13.80
C VAL A 473 -10.28 -5.98 14.76
N ARG A 474 -11.41 -6.63 15.09
CA ARG A 474 -11.44 -7.85 15.90
C ARG A 474 -12.73 -8.61 15.60
N ILE A 475 -12.62 -9.94 15.49
CA ILE A 475 -13.78 -10.82 15.44
C ILE A 475 -14.51 -10.74 16.80
N PRO A 476 -15.83 -10.46 16.85
CA PRO A 476 -16.57 -10.45 18.10
C PRO A 476 -16.45 -11.80 18.83
N PRO A 477 -16.43 -11.83 20.17
CA PRO A 477 -16.05 -13.02 20.95
C PRO A 477 -16.96 -14.24 20.76
N ASN A 478 -18.19 -14.03 20.30
CA ASN A 478 -19.18 -15.06 20.00
C ASN A 478 -19.30 -15.39 18.51
N CYS A 479 -18.40 -14.86 17.67
CA CYS A 479 -18.36 -15.09 16.23
C CYS A 479 -17.14 -15.91 15.82
N GLN A 480 -17.30 -16.67 14.75
CA GLN A 480 -16.22 -17.38 14.07
C GLN A 480 -16.20 -16.99 12.59
N ASP A 481 -15.01 -16.85 12.03
CA ASP A 481 -14.85 -16.67 10.59
C ASP A 481 -15.18 -17.99 9.89
N SER A 482 -16.15 -17.94 9.00
CA SER A 482 -16.64 -19.06 8.19
C SER A 482 -16.56 -18.74 6.70
N THR A 483 -15.67 -17.84 6.32
CA THR A 483 -15.48 -17.43 4.92
C THR A 483 -15.07 -18.64 4.07
N GLU A 484 -15.75 -18.85 2.95
CA GLU A 484 -15.37 -19.89 2.00
C GLU A 484 -13.97 -19.61 1.44
N LYS A 485 -13.17 -20.66 1.25
CA LYS A 485 -11.78 -20.54 0.77
C LYS A 485 -11.66 -19.85 -0.61
N HIS A 486 -12.75 -19.76 -1.37
CA HIS A 486 -12.82 -19.10 -2.69
C HIS A 486 -13.62 -17.78 -2.69
N ALA A 487 -14.14 -17.33 -1.55
CA ALA A 487 -14.86 -16.06 -1.46
C ALA A 487 -13.87 -14.90 -1.30
N THR A 488 -13.70 -14.11 -2.37
CA THR A 488 -12.62 -13.11 -2.46
C THR A 488 -13.10 -11.67 -2.28
N GLU A 489 -14.40 -11.44 -2.35
CA GLU A 489 -15.00 -10.11 -2.18
C GLU A 489 -15.58 -9.90 -0.77
N VAL A 490 -15.96 -11.00 -0.11
CA VAL A 490 -16.68 -10.97 1.17
C VAL A 490 -16.03 -11.86 2.23
N GLN A 491 -16.20 -11.45 3.48
CA GLN A 491 -15.90 -12.19 4.69
C GLN A 491 -17.22 -12.57 5.36
N THR A 492 -17.38 -13.85 5.70
CA THR A 492 -18.59 -14.38 6.33
C THR A 492 -18.29 -14.74 7.78
N LEU A 493 -18.99 -14.10 8.73
CA LEU A 493 -18.94 -14.47 10.15
C LEU A 493 -20.20 -15.23 10.53
N VAL A 494 -20.04 -16.27 11.35
CA VAL A 494 -21.15 -16.97 12.00
C VAL A 494 -21.03 -16.75 13.50
N CYS A 495 -22.03 -16.10 14.09
CA CYS A 495 -22.08 -15.77 15.50
C CYS A 495 -23.13 -16.59 16.23
N ASP A 496 -22.77 -17.23 17.35
CA ASP A 496 -23.74 -17.85 18.25
C ASP A 496 -24.37 -16.72 19.11
N ILE A 497 -25.69 -16.50 18.97
CA ILE A 497 -26.41 -15.39 19.62
C ILE A 497 -27.33 -15.82 20.77
N GLY A 498 -27.66 -17.10 20.87
CA GLY A 498 -28.40 -17.62 22.02
C GLY A 498 -28.77 -19.10 21.90
N ASN A 499 -28.91 -19.77 23.05
CA ASN A 499 -29.45 -21.12 23.15
C ASN A 499 -30.12 -21.36 24.52
N PRO A 500 -31.41 -21.01 24.70
CA PRO A 500 -32.24 -20.28 23.75
C PRO A 500 -31.97 -18.77 23.73
N LEU A 501 -32.39 -18.09 22.67
CA LEU A 501 -32.47 -16.64 22.60
C LEU A 501 -33.86 -16.21 23.14
N GLU A 502 -33.90 -15.76 24.40
CA GLU A 502 -35.13 -15.29 25.07
C GLU A 502 -35.33 -13.76 25.01
N LYS A 503 -34.25 -13.00 24.82
CA LYS A 503 -34.24 -11.53 24.78
C LYS A 503 -33.49 -11.05 23.54
N ASN A 504 -33.52 -9.75 23.28
CA ASN A 504 -32.71 -9.14 22.25
C ASN A 504 -31.20 -9.37 22.50
N ASN A 505 -30.47 -9.63 21.42
CA ASN A 505 -29.03 -9.72 21.41
C ASN A 505 -28.49 -8.61 20.49
N THR A 506 -27.45 -7.91 20.95
CA THR A 506 -26.81 -6.85 20.16
C THR A 506 -25.34 -7.18 19.99
N ILE A 507 -24.87 -7.12 18.75
CA ILE A 507 -23.47 -7.32 18.36
C ILE A 507 -22.97 -6.03 17.73
N ILE A 508 -21.82 -5.54 18.20
CA ILE A 508 -21.11 -4.43 17.58
C ILE A 508 -19.96 -4.98 16.75
N VAL A 509 -19.96 -4.66 15.47
CA VAL A 509 -18.93 -5.02 14.51
C VAL A 509 -18.10 -3.79 14.21
N VAL A 510 -16.78 -3.87 14.44
CA VAL A 510 -15.84 -2.77 14.21
C VAL A 510 -14.91 -3.16 13.06
N MET A 511 -14.92 -2.36 12.00
CA MET A 511 -14.16 -2.60 10.78
C MET A 511 -13.16 -1.46 10.55
N ASN A 512 -11.99 -1.79 10.00
CA ASN A 512 -11.00 -0.82 9.57
C ASN A 512 -11.40 -0.26 8.19
N THR A 513 -11.19 1.03 7.99
CA THR A 513 -11.57 1.77 6.78
C THR A 513 -10.35 2.24 5.98
N GLN A 514 -9.13 2.00 6.48
CA GLN A 514 -7.89 2.45 5.85
C GLN A 514 -7.58 1.72 4.54
N ASP A 515 -8.03 0.47 4.40
CA ASP A 515 -7.78 -0.37 3.24
C ASP A 515 -8.83 -0.21 2.13
N ILE A 516 -9.84 0.65 2.33
CA ILE A 516 -10.88 0.90 1.34
C ILE A 516 -10.25 1.60 0.12
N PRO A 517 -10.34 1.00 -1.08
CA PRO A 517 -9.87 1.61 -2.31
C PRO A 517 -10.57 2.94 -2.61
N VAL A 518 -9.83 3.89 -3.17
CA VAL A 518 -10.31 5.26 -3.42
C VAL A 518 -11.44 5.30 -4.44
N ASP A 519 -11.53 4.31 -5.35
CA ASP A 519 -12.58 4.15 -6.35
C ASP A 519 -13.86 3.47 -5.81
N THR A 520 -13.89 3.09 -4.53
CA THR A 520 -15.06 2.44 -3.92
C THR A 520 -16.23 3.42 -3.82
N THR A 521 -17.36 3.09 -4.47
CA THR A 521 -18.56 3.94 -4.46
C THR A 521 -19.54 3.59 -3.34
N SER A 522 -19.61 2.32 -2.95
CA SER A 522 -20.49 1.87 -1.86
C SER A 522 -19.98 0.56 -1.25
N LEU A 523 -20.33 0.35 0.00
CA LEU A 523 -20.10 -0.90 0.72
C LEU A 523 -21.43 -1.59 0.99
N VAL A 524 -21.48 -2.90 0.77
CA VAL A 524 -22.69 -3.71 0.90
C VAL A 524 -22.52 -4.74 2.00
N PHE A 525 -23.40 -4.71 2.99
CA PHE A 525 -23.42 -5.64 4.11
C PHE A 525 -24.73 -6.42 4.08
N SER A 526 -24.69 -7.68 4.47
CA SER A 526 -25.92 -8.44 4.70
C SER A 526 -25.84 -9.24 5.98
N ILE A 527 -26.95 -9.26 6.69
CA ILE A 527 -27.13 -10.02 7.92
C ILE A 527 -28.28 -10.99 7.74
N ASN A 528 -28.14 -12.19 8.30
CA ASN A 528 -29.19 -13.20 8.29
C ASN A 528 -29.23 -13.92 9.66
N ALA A 529 -30.32 -13.77 10.40
CA ALA A 529 -30.54 -14.53 11.62
C ALA A 529 -31.13 -15.91 11.28
N THR A 530 -30.74 -16.94 12.04
CA THR A 530 -31.25 -18.31 11.87
C THR A 530 -31.40 -18.96 13.23
N SER A 531 -32.34 -19.90 13.38
CA SER A 531 -32.46 -20.75 14.56
C SER A 531 -32.92 -22.15 14.17
N VAL A 532 -32.84 -23.07 15.12
CA VAL A 532 -33.47 -24.40 14.96
C VAL A 532 -34.95 -24.27 15.33
N GLY A 533 -35.83 -24.61 14.39
CA GLY A 533 -37.27 -24.40 14.54
C GLY A 533 -37.93 -24.25 13.18
N ASN A 534 -39.26 -24.20 13.15
CA ASN A 534 -39.96 -23.66 12.00
C ASN A 534 -40.26 -22.20 12.29
N GLU A 535 -39.66 -21.31 11.51
CA GLU A 535 -39.75 -19.89 11.75
C GLU A 535 -41.04 -19.31 11.18
N SER A 536 -41.68 -18.43 11.95
CA SER A 536 -42.97 -17.83 11.55
C SER A 536 -42.81 -16.86 10.38
N THR A 537 -41.79 -15.98 10.43
CA THR A 537 -41.63 -14.88 9.47
C THR A 537 -40.22 -14.79 8.88
N ALA A 538 -39.69 -15.83 8.24
CA ALA A 538 -38.29 -15.88 7.76
C ALA A 538 -37.74 -14.71 6.90
N VAL A 539 -38.56 -13.76 6.44
CA VAL A 539 -38.15 -12.59 5.64
C VAL A 539 -37.52 -11.49 6.49
N ASP A 540 -37.98 -11.26 7.72
CA ASP A 540 -37.47 -10.19 8.59
C ASP A 540 -36.20 -10.57 9.36
N ASN A 541 -35.73 -11.80 9.19
CA ASN A 541 -34.38 -12.23 9.56
C ASN A 541 -33.27 -11.68 8.70
N TYR A 542 -33.58 -11.21 7.51
CA TYR A 542 -32.61 -10.74 6.56
C TYR A 542 -32.64 -9.21 6.44
N LYS A 543 -31.48 -8.59 6.58
CA LYS A 543 -31.31 -7.16 6.31
C LYS A 543 -30.07 -6.93 5.46
N LYS A 544 -30.23 -6.14 4.41
CA LYS A 544 -29.14 -5.64 3.55
C LYS A 544 -28.92 -4.16 3.83
N LEU A 545 -27.68 -3.77 4.06
CA LEU A 545 -27.27 -2.38 4.22
C LEU A 545 -26.36 -1.98 3.07
N VAL A 546 -26.59 -0.80 2.51
CA VAL A 546 -25.73 -0.20 1.50
C VAL A 546 -25.25 1.13 2.06
N LEU A 547 -23.93 1.28 2.18
CA LEU A 547 -23.30 2.49 2.69
C LEU A 547 -22.60 3.22 1.54
N PRO A 548 -23.13 4.38 1.10
CA PRO A 548 -22.45 5.22 0.11
C PRO A 548 -21.13 5.78 0.65
N ILE A 549 -20.08 5.69 -0.16
CA ILE A 549 -18.77 6.26 0.14
C ILE A 549 -18.61 7.57 -0.64
N VAL A 550 -18.12 8.62 0.04
CA VAL A 550 -17.86 9.92 -0.58
C VAL A 550 -16.44 10.36 -0.26
N ILE A 551 -15.80 10.97 -1.25
CA ILE A 551 -14.45 11.50 -1.15
C ILE A 551 -14.55 13.00 -0.97
N GLN A 552 -13.95 13.50 0.11
CA GLN A 552 -13.96 14.90 0.46
C GLN A 552 -12.51 15.37 0.63
N ALA A 553 -12.06 16.16 -0.33
CA ALA A 553 -10.72 16.74 -0.35
C ALA A 553 -10.80 18.26 -0.15
N ASP A 554 -9.74 18.84 0.40
CA ASP A 554 -9.58 20.29 0.51
C ASP A 554 -8.16 20.63 0.05
N MET A 555 -8.00 20.68 -1.27
CA MET A 555 -6.74 21.08 -1.89
C MET A 555 -6.59 22.59 -1.80
N THR A 556 -5.45 23.04 -1.28
CA THR A 556 -5.13 24.46 -1.19
C THR A 556 -3.74 24.74 -1.73
N ILE A 557 -3.58 25.95 -2.26
CA ILE A 557 -2.32 26.46 -2.75
C ILE A 557 -2.02 27.78 -2.04
N THR A 558 -0.78 27.90 -1.58
CA THR A 558 -0.22 29.13 -1.02
C THR A 558 1.01 29.52 -1.80
N GLY A 559 1.39 30.79 -1.77
CA GLY A 559 2.58 31.26 -2.48
C GLY A 559 3.28 32.38 -1.73
N LEU A 560 4.59 32.49 -1.92
CA LEU A 560 5.45 33.51 -1.32
C LEU A 560 6.45 34.03 -2.35
N SER A 561 6.77 35.32 -2.28
CA SER A 561 7.92 35.89 -2.98
C SER A 561 9.13 35.88 -2.05
N SER A 562 10.32 35.62 -2.58
CA SER A 562 11.57 35.84 -1.82
C SER A 562 11.85 37.32 -1.58
N GLN A 563 11.26 38.21 -2.39
CA GLN A 563 11.44 39.65 -2.31
C GLN A 563 10.11 40.35 -2.64
N ASP A 564 9.35 40.73 -1.62
CA ASP A 564 8.07 41.43 -1.82
C ASP A 564 8.24 42.83 -2.44
N GLN A 565 9.38 43.48 -2.20
CA GLN A 565 9.72 44.81 -2.72
C GLN A 565 11.18 44.90 -3.18
N ILE A 566 11.40 45.47 -4.36
CA ILE A 566 12.71 45.65 -4.98
C ILE A 566 12.90 47.11 -5.37
N VAL A 567 13.92 47.78 -4.83
CA VAL A 567 14.29 49.16 -5.20
C VAL A 567 15.51 49.13 -6.12
N TYR A 568 15.34 49.45 -7.41
CA TYR A 568 16.40 49.28 -8.43
C TYR A 568 17.15 50.57 -8.82
N VAL A 569 16.78 51.71 -8.23
CA VAL A 569 17.17 53.07 -8.67
C VAL A 569 18.59 53.49 -8.28
N ALA A 570 19.22 52.84 -7.30
CA ALA A 570 20.49 53.28 -6.71
C ALA A 570 21.59 52.20 -6.66
N GLN A 571 21.40 51.09 -7.37
CA GLN A 571 22.26 49.91 -7.25
C GLN A 571 23.30 49.85 -8.38
N ASN A 572 24.52 49.36 -8.07
CA ASN A 572 25.61 49.20 -9.02
C ASN A 572 25.21 48.30 -10.20
N LYS A 573 25.88 48.47 -11.36
CA LYS A 573 25.64 47.68 -12.57
C LYS A 573 25.69 46.16 -12.33
N SER A 574 26.58 45.70 -11.46
CA SER A 574 26.67 44.29 -11.04
C SER A 574 25.40 43.76 -10.36
N PHE A 575 24.76 44.56 -9.49
CA PHE A 575 23.51 44.15 -8.82
C PHE A 575 22.33 44.06 -9.79
N ARG A 576 22.30 44.91 -10.83
CA ARG A 576 21.25 44.88 -11.86
C ARG A 576 21.33 43.65 -12.75
N ASP A 577 22.55 43.19 -13.06
CA ASP A 577 22.80 42.03 -13.92
C ASP A 577 22.62 40.68 -13.18
N ASP A 578 22.79 40.68 -11.85
CA ASP A 578 22.69 39.50 -10.97
C ASP A 578 21.34 39.37 -10.22
N LEU A 579 20.38 40.29 -10.44
CA LEU A 579 19.09 40.25 -9.76
C LEU A 579 18.29 39.01 -10.17
N ILE A 580 18.04 38.11 -9.21
CA ILE A 580 17.17 36.93 -9.36
C ILE A 580 16.16 36.99 -8.22
N LEU A 581 14.89 36.88 -8.56
CA LEU A 581 13.81 36.72 -7.59
C LEU A 581 13.21 35.33 -7.72
N SER A 582 12.49 34.90 -6.70
CA SER A 582 11.86 33.58 -6.70
C SER A 582 10.43 33.64 -6.17
N HIS A 583 9.52 33.00 -6.89
CA HIS A 583 8.15 32.80 -6.45
C HIS A 583 7.98 31.32 -6.09
N SER A 584 7.75 31.05 -4.82
CA SER A 584 7.57 29.71 -4.27
C SER A 584 6.10 29.45 -4.03
N PHE A 585 5.60 28.30 -4.46
CA PHE A 585 4.23 27.84 -4.25
C PHE A 585 4.23 26.54 -3.45
N GLU A 586 3.34 26.43 -2.49
CA GLU A 586 3.16 25.24 -1.67
C GLU A 586 1.72 24.76 -1.79
N VAL A 587 1.56 23.50 -2.20
CA VAL A 587 0.26 22.82 -2.36
C VAL A 587 0.16 21.69 -1.35
N TRP A 588 -0.97 21.60 -0.66
CA TRP A 588 -1.25 20.49 0.26
C TRP A 588 -2.74 20.20 0.38
N ASN A 589 -3.06 19.03 0.93
CA ASN A 589 -4.42 18.59 1.19
C ASN A 589 -4.76 18.75 2.68
N LEU A 590 -5.77 19.58 2.98
CA LEU A 590 -6.34 19.76 4.32
C LEU A 590 -7.56 18.87 4.57
N GLY A 591 -8.08 18.23 3.53
CA GLY A 591 -9.25 17.37 3.60
C GLY A 591 -8.94 16.00 4.20
N PRO A 592 -9.96 15.27 4.66
CA PRO A 592 -9.78 13.94 5.25
C PRO A 592 -9.41 12.85 4.25
N SER A 593 -9.81 12.97 2.98
CA SER A 593 -9.58 11.93 1.96
C SER A 593 -8.25 12.10 1.23
N ASN A 594 -7.62 10.97 0.86
CA ASN A 594 -6.45 10.97 -0.02
C ASN A 594 -6.80 11.44 -1.44
N VAL A 595 -5.88 12.15 -2.09
CA VAL A 595 -6.00 12.56 -3.49
C VAL A 595 -4.83 11.96 -4.27
N GLU A 596 -5.11 11.22 -5.33
CA GLU A 596 -4.07 10.50 -6.07
C GLU A 596 -3.29 11.43 -6.99
N THR A 597 -4.00 12.26 -7.76
CA THR A 597 -3.39 13.19 -8.72
C THR A 597 -4.13 14.51 -8.76
N VAL A 598 -3.36 15.59 -8.75
CA VAL A 598 -3.85 16.95 -8.99
C VAL A 598 -3.09 17.58 -10.15
N THR A 599 -3.76 18.48 -10.84
CA THR A 599 -3.17 19.35 -11.84
C THR A 599 -2.95 20.72 -11.22
N ILE A 600 -1.73 21.25 -11.31
CA ILE A 600 -1.38 22.59 -10.84
C ILE A 600 -0.98 23.43 -12.06
N GLU A 601 -1.64 24.54 -12.27
CA GLU A 601 -1.45 25.43 -13.42
C GLU A 601 -0.90 26.77 -12.94
N PHE A 602 0.18 27.22 -13.57
CA PHE A 602 0.82 28.50 -13.28
C PHE A 602 0.80 29.42 -14.48
N GLU A 603 0.52 30.70 -14.24
CA GLU A 603 0.61 31.77 -15.25
C GLU A 603 1.64 32.82 -14.77
N ILE A 604 2.73 32.96 -15.51
CA ILE A 604 3.84 33.86 -15.17
C ILE A 604 4.00 34.89 -16.29
N PRO A 605 3.76 36.19 -16.03
CA PRO A 605 3.99 37.26 -17.00
C PRO A 605 5.43 37.26 -17.48
N HIS A 606 5.66 37.20 -18.80
CA HIS A 606 7.04 37.14 -19.30
C HIS A 606 7.36 38.09 -20.44
N GLN A 607 6.35 38.46 -21.23
CA GLN A 607 6.49 39.25 -22.42
C GLN A 607 5.45 40.37 -22.47
N LEU A 608 5.86 41.53 -22.97
CA LEU A 608 5.02 42.72 -23.11
C LEU A 608 4.90 43.11 -24.58
N ASP A 609 3.67 43.35 -25.02
CA ASP A 609 3.35 43.84 -26.35
C ASP A 609 3.55 45.36 -26.42
N GLY A 610 4.66 45.76 -27.03
CA GLY A 610 5.03 47.14 -27.25
C GLY A 610 4.74 47.63 -28.67
N PRO A 611 4.80 48.96 -28.90
CA PRO A 611 4.62 49.56 -30.24
C PRO A 611 5.69 49.15 -31.26
N ASN A 612 6.81 48.57 -30.84
CA ASN A 612 7.92 48.11 -31.68
C ASN A 612 8.02 46.57 -31.80
N GLY A 613 7.00 45.85 -31.35
CA GLY A 613 6.98 44.38 -31.30
C GLY A 613 7.01 43.82 -29.88
N GLU A 614 7.05 42.50 -29.82
CA GLU A 614 7.08 41.68 -28.61
C GLU A 614 8.43 41.79 -27.88
N THR A 615 8.40 42.09 -26.57
CA THR A 615 9.63 42.23 -25.77
C THR A 615 9.57 41.43 -24.47
N ILE A 616 10.57 40.58 -24.26
CA ILE A 616 10.69 39.76 -23.05
C ILE A 616 11.21 40.64 -21.91
N PHE A 617 10.52 40.60 -20.77
CA PHE A 617 10.91 41.34 -19.56
C PHE A 617 11.20 40.44 -18.36
N MET A 618 10.80 39.17 -18.41
CA MET A 618 11.06 38.18 -17.37
C MET A 618 11.56 36.89 -18.01
N GLN A 619 12.73 36.42 -17.58
CA GLN A 619 13.20 35.08 -17.93
C GLN A 619 12.75 34.07 -16.86
N VAL A 620 12.09 33.00 -17.31
CA VAL A 620 11.57 31.92 -16.45
C VAL A 620 12.50 30.71 -16.56
N PHE A 621 13.10 30.30 -15.44
CA PHE A 621 13.96 29.12 -15.38
C PHE A 621 13.17 27.90 -14.93
N GLU A 622 13.76 26.72 -15.17
CA GLU A 622 13.19 25.45 -14.72
C GLU A 622 12.94 25.47 -13.19
N PRO A 623 11.72 25.13 -12.73
CA PRO A 623 11.38 25.22 -11.33
C PRO A 623 12.09 24.16 -10.50
N GLN A 624 12.49 24.52 -9.29
CA GLN A 624 12.94 23.54 -8.31
C GLN A 624 11.72 22.88 -7.68
N LEU A 625 11.63 21.56 -7.82
CA LEU A 625 10.52 20.76 -7.35
C LEU A 625 10.93 19.96 -6.11
N SER A 626 10.06 19.90 -5.11
CA SER A 626 10.24 19.02 -3.96
C SER A 626 8.89 18.57 -3.42
N MET A 627 8.85 17.34 -2.91
CA MET A 627 7.66 16.82 -2.25
C MET A 627 8.04 16.00 -1.02
N THR A 628 7.27 16.15 0.05
CA THR A 628 7.55 15.51 1.35
C THR A 628 6.99 14.09 1.50
N ALA A 629 6.32 13.55 0.48
CA ALA A 629 5.71 12.22 0.51
C ALA A 629 6.71 11.13 0.12
N SER A 630 6.66 9.97 0.79
CA SER A 630 7.59 8.84 0.56
C SER A 630 7.44 8.16 -0.80
N SER A 631 6.30 8.32 -1.48
CA SER A 631 5.99 7.68 -2.77
C SER A 631 5.50 8.65 -3.84
N GLY A 632 5.54 9.96 -3.57
CA GLY A 632 4.93 10.92 -4.47
C GLY A 632 5.89 11.47 -5.51
N THR A 633 5.34 11.80 -6.67
CA THR A 633 6.04 12.47 -7.76
C THR A 633 5.40 13.81 -8.07
N ILE A 634 6.23 14.76 -8.51
CA ILE A 634 5.79 16.01 -9.11
C ILE A 634 6.58 16.21 -10.40
N THR A 635 5.86 16.41 -11.49
CA THR A 635 6.42 16.70 -12.80
C THR A 635 5.81 17.98 -13.32
N CYS A 636 6.64 18.89 -13.80
CA CYS A 636 6.21 20.18 -14.34
C CYS A 636 6.79 20.38 -15.74
N GLY A 637 5.96 20.80 -16.68
CA GLY A 637 6.37 21.15 -18.03
C GLY A 637 5.79 22.49 -18.45
N PRO A 638 6.53 23.29 -19.23
CA PRO A 638 5.93 24.44 -19.91
C PRO A 638 4.88 23.93 -20.90
N GLU A 639 3.77 24.65 -21.08
CA GLU A 639 2.83 24.33 -22.16
C GLU A 639 3.45 24.77 -23.51
N ASP A 640 3.25 24.00 -24.58
CA ASP A 640 3.73 24.40 -25.90
C ASP A 640 3.15 25.78 -26.29
N PRO A 641 3.95 26.71 -26.85
CA PRO A 641 5.31 26.56 -27.41
C PRO A 641 6.45 27.02 -26.48
N PHE A 642 6.27 27.04 -25.15
CA PHE A 642 7.21 27.66 -24.22
C PHE A 642 8.41 26.76 -23.85
N PHE A 643 9.59 27.36 -23.62
CA PHE A 643 10.81 26.67 -23.17
C PHE A 643 11.49 27.42 -22.02
N TYR A 644 12.07 26.70 -21.07
CA TYR A 644 12.82 27.30 -19.97
C TYR A 644 14.16 27.89 -20.42
N TYR A 645 14.58 28.97 -19.76
CA TYR A 645 15.92 29.51 -19.93
C TYR A 645 16.96 28.62 -19.23
N LYS A 646 18.11 28.39 -19.88
CA LYS A 646 19.23 27.63 -19.30
C LYS A 646 19.91 28.47 -18.22
N SER A 647 20.19 27.87 -17.05
CA SER A 647 21.06 28.50 -16.05
C SER A 647 22.50 28.49 -16.55
N ASP A 648 23.17 29.64 -16.56
CA ASP A 648 24.60 29.77 -16.86
C ASP A 648 25.44 29.16 -15.73
N GLU A 649 25.47 27.83 -15.66
CA GLU A 649 26.52 27.04 -15.03
C GLU A 649 27.02 26.02 -16.06
N THR A 650 27.79 26.49 -17.04
CA THR A 650 29.00 25.81 -17.54
C THR A 650 29.59 26.56 -18.73
N SER A 651 30.89 26.81 -18.62
CA SER A 651 31.77 27.23 -19.70
C SER A 651 31.71 26.30 -20.92
N LYS A 652 31.53 26.90 -22.11
CA LYS A 652 32.00 26.48 -23.44
C LYS A 652 31.81 25.01 -23.84
N GLY A 653 30.89 24.79 -24.76
CA GLY A 653 30.87 23.63 -25.65
C GLY A 653 29.61 23.60 -26.50
N GLU A 654 29.70 24.05 -27.76
CA GLU A 654 28.67 23.81 -28.78
C GLU A 654 28.48 22.32 -29.00
N VAL A 655 27.23 21.84 -28.93
CA VAL A 655 26.70 20.78 -29.81
C VAL A 655 25.21 21.08 -30.02
N SER A 656 24.84 21.32 -31.28
CA SER A 656 23.47 21.33 -31.78
C SER A 656 22.97 19.89 -31.98
N ILE A 657 21.76 19.58 -31.51
CA ILE A 657 21.04 18.36 -31.89
C ILE A 657 19.62 18.79 -32.30
N GLU A 658 19.30 18.58 -33.59
CA GLU A 658 17.93 18.56 -34.12
C GLU A 658 17.23 17.27 -33.66
N ILE A 659 16.00 17.36 -33.13
CA ILE A 659 15.06 16.23 -33.07
C ILE A 659 13.64 16.72 -33.40
N ASP A 660 12.99 15.87 -34.19
CA ASP A 660 11.72 15.90 -34.93
C ASP A 660 10.44 16.09 -34.08
N PRO A 661 9.51 17.00 -34.45
CA PRO A 661 8.26 17.22 -33.73
C PRO A 661 7.13 16.36 -34.32
N THR A 662 7.05 15.09 -33.91
CA THR A 662 5.82 14.31 -34.13
C THR A 662 5.50 13.42 -32.93
N THR A 663 4.71 13.92 -31.99
CA THR A 663 3.69 13.15 -31.24
C THR A 663 2.87 14.07 -30.32
N PHE A 664 2.02 14.91 -30.89
CA PHE A 664 0.76 15.33 -30.28
C PHE A 664 -0.25 15.49 -31.40
N LYS A 665 -1.09 14.48 -31.62
CA LYS A 665 -2.32 14.58 -32.41
C LYS A 665 -3.46 14.18 -31.49
N GLU A 666 -4.30 15.16 -31.17
CA GLU A 666 -5.65 14.92 -30.66
C GLU A 666 -6.54 14.50 -31.83
N ASP A 667 -7.37 13.49 -31.56
CA ASP A 667 -8.28 12.84 -32.50
C ASP A 667 -9.67 13.48 -32.33
N ASP A 668 -10.04 14.40 -33.22
CA ASP A 668 -11.37 15.02 -33.24
C ASP A 668 -12.26 14.31 -34.28
N GLY A 669 -13.25 13.58 -33.77
CA GLY A 669 -14.35 12.99 -34.53
C GLY A 669 -15.65 13.80 -34.36
N PRO A 670 -16.42 14.10 -35.43
CA PRO A 670 -17.50 15.09 -35.39
C PRO A 670 -18.90 14.51 -35.16
N ASP A 671 -19.82 15.47 -34.91
CA ASP A 671 -21.28 15.45 -35.07
C ASP A 671 -22.20 15.17 -33.87
N SER A 672 -22.80 16.27 -33.37
CA SER A 672 -24.23 16.60 -33.53
C SER A 672 -24.97 16.96 -32.23
N ASN A 673 -25.32 18.25 -32.08
CA ASN A 673 -26.68 18.75 -32.31
C ASN A 673 -26.89 20.12 -31.65
N VAL A 674 -27.07 21.11 -32.51
CA VAL A 674 -27.47 22.47 -32.18
C VAL A 674 -28.94 22.47 -31.78
N VAL A 675 -29.22 22.76 -30.50
CA VAL A 675 -30.53 23.26 -30.08
C VAL A 675 -30.33 24.66 -29.49
N LYS A 676 -30.77 25.65 -30.27
CA LYS A 676 -30.90 27.04 -29.86
C LYS A 676 -32.01 27.16 -28.81
N SER A 677 -31.69 27.72 -27.65
CA SER A 677 -32.70 28.32 -26.76
C SER A 677 -32.23 29.67 -26.24
N SER A 678 -32.69 30.71 -26.93
CA SER A 678 -33.21 31.99 -26.42
C SER A 678 -32.63 32.58 -25.13
N VAL A 679 -31.82 33.61 -25.37
CA VAL A 679 -31.60 34.84 -24.58
C VAL A 679 -32.68 35.15 -23.55
N VAL A 680 -32.30 35.13 -22.28
CA VAL A 680 -32.84 36.03 -21.24
C VAL A 680 -31.66 36.71 -20.56
N SER A 681 -31.57 38.02 -20.79
CA SER A 681 -30.65 38.96 -20.17
C SER A 681 -30.68 38.89 -18.65
N LYS A 682 -29.54 38.56 -18.03
CA LYS A 682 -29.18 39.03 -16.69
C LYS A 682 -27.68 39.38 -16.66
N ARG A 683 -27.45 40.59 -16.16
CA ARG A 683 -26.21 41.31 -15.86
C ARG A 683 -24.96 40.46 -15.65
N SER A 684 -23.88 40.97 -16.25
CA SER A 684 -22.47 40.59 -16.16
C SER A 684 -22.00 40.10 -14.79
N VAL A 685 -21.56 38.85 -14.83
CA VAL A 685 -20.49 38.15 -14.10
C VAL A 685 -19.50 39.07 -13.38
N SER A 686 -19.30 38.76 -12.10
CA SER A 686 -18.28 39.27 -11.19
C SER A 686 -16.88 38.74 -11.54
N ASP A 687 -15.89 39.60 -11.36
CA ASP A 687 -14.46 39.34 -11.53
C ASP A 687 -13.95 38.15 -10.68
N ASP A 688 -13.35 37.16 -11.35
CA ASP A 688 -12.52 36.10 -10.74
C ASP A 688 -11.17 36.71 -10.28
N GLU A 689 -11.14 37.30 -9.10
CA GLU A 689 -9.91 37.82 -8.47
C GLU A 689 -9.41 36.83 -7.41
N PHE A 690 -8.37 36.04 -7.74
CA PHE A 690 -7.73 35.13 -6.77
C PHE A 690 -7.13 35.92 -5.60
N PRO A 691 -7.22 35.40 -4.36
CA PRO A 691 -6.72 36.12 -3.20
C PRO A 691 -5.20 36.36 -3.29
N PRO A 692 -4.72 37.54 -2.83
CA PRO A 692 -3.28 37.82 -2.77
C PRO A 692 -2.61 36.92 -1.71
N SER A 693 -1.35 36.56 -1.95
CA SER A 693 -0.54 35.76 -1.02
C SER A 693 -0.39 36.39 0.37
N SER A 694 -0.43 37.73 0.46
CA SER A 694 -0.38 38.47 1.71
C SER A 694 -1.73 39.11 2.03
N PRO A 695 -2.37 38.77 3.17
CA PRO A 695 -3.67 39.33 3.56
C PRO A 695 -3.61 40.84 3.89
N ASN A 696 -2.41 41.42 4.01
CA ASN A 696 -2.19 42.85 4.24
C ASN A 696 -1.63 43.58 3.02
N PHE A 697 -1.67 42.95 1.83
CA PHE A 697 -1.20 43.60 0.61
C PHE A 697 -2.09 44.80 0.27
N VAL A 698 -1.49 45.99 0.28
CA VAL A 698 -2.14 47.22 -0.19
C VAL A 698 -1.65 47.50 -1.61
N PRO A 699 -2.52 47.44 -2.62
CA PRO A 699 -2.10 47.69 -4.00
C PRO A 699 -1.59 49.13 -4.15
N PRO A 700 -0.48 49.33 -4.89
CA PRO A 700 0.07 50.66 -5.12
C PRO A 700 -0.86 51.52 -6.01
N PRO A 701 -0.71 52.87 -5.99
CA PRO A 701 -1.58 53.78 -6.74
C PRO A 701 -1.61 53.47 -8.23
N SER A 702 -2.80 53.25 -8.79
CA SER A 702 -2.98 52.82 -10.19
C SER A 702 -2.42 53.82 -11.22
N ASN A 703 -2.47 55.12 -10.91
CA ASN A 703 -1.94 56.19 -11.76
C ASN A 703 -0.41 56.21 -11.86
N ARG A 704 0.30 55.52 -10.95
CA ARG A 704 1.76 55.41 -10.90
C ARG A 704 2.29 54.00 -11.14
N THR A 705 1.40 53.02 -11.27
CA THR A 705 1.76 51.59 -11.31
C THR A 705 1.55 50.99 -12.70
N LEU A 706 2.56 50.27 -13.19
CA LEU A 706 2.45 49.35 -14.32
C LEU A 706 2.12 47.96 -13.77
N PHE A 707 0.96 47.42 -14.12
CA PHE A 707 0.53 46.10 -13.70
C PHE A 707 0.98 45.06 -14.73
N LEU A 708 1.86 44.15 -14.31
CA LEU A 708 2.30 43.01 -15.09
C LEU A 708 1.61 41.77 -14.50
N ASN A 709 0.43 41.47 -15.04
CA ASN A 709 -0.38 40.32 -14.68
C ASN A 709 -1.01 39.71 -15.93
N CYS A 710 -1.38 38.43 -15.86
CA CYS A 710 -1.93 37.67 -16.98
C CYS A 710 -3.37 38.03 -17.35
N SER A 711 -4.01 38.92 -16.58
CA SER A 711 -5.32 39.48 -16.92
C SER A 711 -5.24 40.65 -17.90
N SER A 712 -4.05 41.20 -18.13
CA SER A 712 -3.84 42.34 -19.03
C SER A 712 -3.67 41.89 -20.48
N GLN A 713 -4.47 42.46 -21.39
CA GLN A 713 -4.40 42.14 -22.83
C GLN A 713 -3.07 42.45 -23.52
N LYS A 714 -2.16 43.19 -22.87
CA LYS A 714 -0.83 43.55 -23.42
C LYS A 714 0.31 42.68 -22.88
N VAL A 715 0.00 41.71 -22.03
CA VAL A 715 0.99 40.90 -21.31
C VAL A 715 0.78 39.45 -21.71
N ASP A 716 1.80 38.83 -22.28
CA ASP A 716 1.79 37.40 -22.59
C ASP A 716 2.44 36.59 -21.46
N CYS A 717 1.81 35.46 -21.14
CA CYS A 717 2.10 34.68 -19.96
C CYS A 717 2.64 33.29 -20.27
N PHE A 718 3.78 33.01 -19.66
CA PHE A 718 4.42 31.71 -19.67
C PHE A 718 3.59 30.76 -18.81
N LYS A 719 3.04 29.72 -19.44
CA LYS A 719 2.18 28.74 -18.78
C LYS A 719 2.98 27.51 -18.41
N VAL A 720 2.82 27.07 -17.16
CA VAL A 720 3.44 25.83 -16.66
C VAL A 720 2.36 24.96 -16.07
N LYS A 721 2.33 23.70 -16.51
CA LYS A 721 1.42 22.69 -15.99
C LYS A 721 2.20 21.64 -15.24
N CYS A 722 1.74 21.33 -14.04
CA CYS A 722 2.33 20.30 -13.20
C CYS A 722 1.31 19.21 -12.87
N LEU A 723 1.77 17.97 -12.86
CA LEU A 723 1.07 16.83 -12.29
C LEU A 723 1.75 16.46 -10.98
N ALA A 724 0.96 16.40 -9.91
CA ALA A 724 1.49 16.12 -8.57
C ALA A 724 0.61 15.11 -7.84
N GLY A 725 1.24 14.21 -7.08
CA GLY A 725 0.55 13.29 -6.18
C GLY A 725 1.38 12.07 -5.79
N PRO A 726 0.89 11.24 -4.84
CA PRO A 726 -0.37 11.40 -4.12
C PRO A 726 -0.29 12.34 -2.91
N PHE A 727 -1.39 13.04 -2.62
CA PHE A 727 -1.55 13.91 -1.46
C PHE A 727 -2.30 13.19 -0.33
N THR A 728 -1.56 12.84 0.72
CA THR A 728 -2.12 12.37 1.98
C THR A 728 -2.43 13.56 2.91
N PRO A 729 -3.55 13.55 3.64
CA PRO A 729 -3.95 14.62 4.55
C PRO A 729 -2.81 15.03 5.49
N ILE A 730 -2.49 16.34 5.53
CA ILE A 730 -1.56 16.98 6.49
C ILE A 730 -0.08 16.55 6.35
N LYS A 731 0.24 15.45 5.66
CA LYS A 731 1.61 14.91 5.54
C LYS A 731 2.28 15.21 4.20
N SER A 732 1.53 15.22 3.10
CA SER A 732 2.07 15.48 1.77
C SER A 732 2.01 16.97 1.41
N ARG A 733 3.16 17.58 1.13
CA ARG A 733 3.29 18.96 0.63
C ARG A 733 4.15 18.96 -0.62
N ALA A 734 3.65 19.58 -1.68
CA ALA A 734 4.39 19.82 -2.91
C ALA A 734 4.84 21.28 -2.95
N THR A 735 6.14 21.50 -3.13
CA THR A 735 6.74 22.83 -3.21
C THR A 735 7.33 23.03 -4.60
N ILE A 736 6.89 24.10 -5.27
CA ILE A 736 7.32 24.50 -6.61
C ILE A 736 7.96 25.87 -6.49
N ASN A 737 9.25 25.98 -6.80
CA ASN A 737 9.98 27.23 -6.70
C ASN A 737 10.47 27.72 -8.07
N PHE A 738 9.84 28.78 -8.58
CA PHE A 738 10.24 29.42 -9.82
C PHE A 738 11.34 30.44 -9.57
N LYS A 739 12.49 30.26 -10.24
CA LYS A 739 13.51 31.31 -10.35
C LYS A 739 13.19 32.20 -11.54
N LEU A 740 13.22 33.50 -11.31
CA LEU A 740 12.80 34.53 -12.26
C LEU A 740 13.88 35.62 -12.35
N LYS A 741 14.32 35.96 -13.57
CA LYS A 741 15.33 37.01 -13.80
C LYS A 741 14.72 38.19 -14.56
N PRO A 742 14.55 39.38 -13.93
CA PRO A 742 14.03 40.56 -14.59
C PRO A 742 15.02 41.21 -15.53
N ILE A 743 14.55 41.54 -16.73
CA ILE A 743 15.26 42.38 -17.69
C ILE A 743 14.87 43.83 -17.42
N LEU A 744 15.53 44.43 -16.43
CA LEU A 744 15.19 45.77 -15.92
C LEU A 744 15.22 46.86 -17.02
N GLN A 745 16.04 46.70 -18.06
CA GLN A 745 16.10 47.66 -19.18
C GLN A 745 14.80 47.69 -20.01
N THR A 746 14.20 46.54 -20.26
CA THR A 746 12.90 46.42 -20.96
C THR A 746 11.78 47.00 -20.09
N LEU A 747 11.84 46.75 -18.78
CA LEU A 747 10.89 47.29 -17.82
C LEU A 747 10.97 48.82 -17.73
N GLU A 748 12.18 49.39 -17.65
CA GLU A 748 12.41 50.84 -17.58
C GLU A 748 11.92 51.57 -18.84
N THR A 749 12.09 50.98 -20.02
CA THR A 749 11.64 51.58 -21.30
C THR A 749 10.13 51.54 -21.48
N SER A 750 9.44 50.67 -20.74
CA SER A 750 7.98 50.49 -20.80
C SER A 750 7.23 51.34 -19.76
N LEU A 751 7.94 52.09 -18.91
CA LEU A 751 7.38 52.97 -17.90
C LEU A 751 6.99 54.33 -18.50
N ASP A 752 5.80 54.41 -19.11
CA ASP A 752 5.18 55.66 -19.60
C ASP A 752 4.83 56.63 -18.44
N ASN A 753 5.83 57.37 -17.91
CA ASN A 753 5.72 58.28 -16.74
C ASN A 753 5.29 57.63 -15.42
N LYS A 754 5.37 56.29 -15.34
CA LYS A 754 5.10 55.50 -14.13
C LYS A 754 6.40 55.19 -13.40
N ASP A 755 6.33 54.91 -12.11
CA ASP A 755 7.50 54.65 -11.28
C ASP A 755 7.36 53.45 -10.34
N ILE A 756 6.25 52.70 -10.44
CA ILE A 756 6.05 51.44 -9.73
C ILE A 756 5.68 50.35 -10.73
N ILE A 757 6.23 49.15 -10.58
CA ILE A 757 5.83 47.96 -11.34
C ILE A 757 5.30 46.93 -10.34
N LEU A 758 4.09 46.44 -10.57
CA LEU A 758 3.53 45.32 -9.81
C LEU A 758 3.57 44.06 -10.68
N PHE A 759 4.48 43.15 -10.35
CA PHE A 759 4.58 41.85 -11.01
C PHE A 759 3.76 40.81 -10.24
N SER A 760 2.90 40.08 -10.94
CA SER A 760 1.97 39.12 -10.32
C SER A 760 1.94 37.79 -11.07
N SER A 761 2.39 36.72 -10.43
CA SER A 761 2.22 35.34 -10.95
C SER A 761 1.04 34.66 -10.28
N ARG A 762 0.34 33.81 -11.01
CA ARG A 762 -0.82 33.06 -10.52
C ARG A 762 -0.53 31.57 -10.48
N GLY A 763 -1.06 30.89 -9.47
CA GLY A 763 -1.12 29.43 -9.41
C GLY A 763 -2.54 28.96 -9.07
N LYS A 764 -2.99 27.87 -9.69
CA LYS A 764 -4.29 27.22 -9.44
C LYS A 764 -4.11 25.71 -9.31
N VAL A 765 -4.80 25.07 -8.37
CA VAL A 765 -4.82 23.61 -8.19
C VAL A 765 -6.20 23.05 -8.51
N SER A 766 -6.25 21.92 -9.21
CA SER A 766 -7.48 21.18 -9.53
C SER A 766 -7.28 19.67 -9.33
N ILE A 767 -8.30 19.00 -8.82
CA ILE A 767 -8.25 17.55 -8.54
C ILE A 767 -8.52 16.78 -9.84
N LEU A 768 -7.65 15.84 -10.19
CA LEU A 768 -7.77 15.00 -11.38
C LEU A 768 -8.25 13.58 -11.03
N SER A 769 -7.64 12.94 -10.03
CA SER A 769 -8.05 11.62 -9.52
C SER A 769 -8.12 11.67 -7.99
N PRO A 770 -9.20 11.13 -7.39
CA PRO A 770 -10.26 10.31 -7.99
C PRO A 770 -11.43 11.13 -8.59
N PRO A 771 -12.10 10.63 -9.65
CA PRO A 771 -13.23 11.31 -10.28
C PRO A 771 -14.43 11.41 -9.34
N GLY A 772 -15.12 12.55 -9.33
CA GLY A 772 -16.25 12.81 -8.42
C GLY A 772 -15.85 13.31 -7.03
N SER A 773 -14.55 13.58 -6.80
CA SER A 773 -14.07 14.30 -5.61
C SER A 773 -14.77 15.66 -5.49
N MET A 774 -15.36 15.94 -4.33
CA MET A 774 -15.93 17.25 -4.04
C MET A 774 -14.97 18.04 -3.14
N GLN A 775 -14.65 19.27 -3.55
CA GLN A 775 -14.02 20.25 -2.67
C GLN A 775 -15.05 20.68 -1.61
N GLN A 776 -14.60 20.94 -0.38
CA GLN A 776 -15.51 21.33 0.71
C GLN A 776 -16.23 22.65 0.38
N ILE A 777 -17.47 22.82 0.86
CA ILE A 777 -18.27 24.05 0.61
C ILE A 777 -17.57 25.32 1.16
N ASP A 778 -16.71 25.18 2.17
CA ASP A 778 -15.88 26.23 2.75
C ASP A 778 -14.37 25.97 2.51
N HIS A 779 -13.99 25.52 1.31
CA HIS A 779 -12.60 25.18 0.99
C HIS A 779 -11.65 26.37 1.10
N LYS A 780 -10.39 26.08 1.41
CA LYS A 780 -9.32 27.10 1.36
C LYS A 780 -9.03 27.48 -0.10
N PRO A 781 -8.40 28.65 -0.34
CA PRO A 781 -8.10 29.09 -1.70
C PRO A 781 -7.38 28.01 -2.50
N ASP A 782 -7.98 27.68 -3.63
CA ASP A 782 -7.52 26.74 -4.65
C ASP A 782 -6.78 27.47 -5.78
N GLY A 783 -6.67 28.80 -5.68
CA GLY A 783 -5.72 29.60 -6.42
C GLY A 783 -5.18 30.77 -5.60
N VAL A 784 -3.97 31.22 -5.95
CA VAL A 784 -3.24 32.28 -5.25
C VAL A 784 -2.51 33.16 -6.25
N THR A 785 -2.44 34.47 -5.95
CA THR A 785 -1.61 35.42 -6.69
C THR A 785 -0.43 35.85 -5.82
N VAL A 786 0.79 35.71 -6.34
CA VAL A 786 2.03 36.14 -5.67
C VAL A 786 2.54 37.42 -6.31
N HIS A 787 2.77 38.43 -5.49
CA HIS A 787 3.17 39.77 -5.94
C HIS A 787 4.62 40.09 -5.60
N THR A 788 5.30 40.80 -6.51
CA THR A 788 6.57 41.47 -6.27
C THR A 788 6.48 42.90 -6.79
N VAL A 789 6.80 43.89 -5.95
CA VAL A 789 6.73 45.32 -6.30
C VAL A 789 8.12 45.86 -6.61
N PHE A 790 8.32 46.41 -7.81
CA PHE A 790 9.54 47.13 -8.16
C PHE A 790 9.31 48.64 -8.02
N HIS A 791 10.18 49.30 -7.27
CA HIS A 791 10.19 50.75 -7.10
C HIS A 791 11.25 51.39 -7.98
N GLY A 792 10.78 52.19 -8.94
CA GLY A 792 11.56 52.98 -9.88
C GLY A 792 11.84 54.40 -9.38
N LYS A 793 12.45 55.22 -10.26
CA LYS A 793 12.97 56.53 -9.88
C LYS A 793 11.82 57.44 -9.50
N ILE A 794 11.79 57.88 -8.24
CA ILE A 794 10.82 58.86 -7.76
C ILE A 794 10.90 60.07 -8.71
N PRO A 795 9.82 60.45 -9.42
CA PRO A 795 9.83 61.67 -10.20
C PRO A 795 10.12 62.82 -9.24
N GLU A 796 11.27 63.48 -9.41
CA GLU A 796 11.61 64.69 -8.65
C GLU A 796 10.58 65.76 -9.00
N GLY A 797 9.48 65.79 -8.25
CA GLY A 797 8.60 66.93 -8.22
C GLY A 797 9.44 68.09 -7.70
N SER A 798 9.81 69.02 -8.58
CA SER A 798 10.49 70.24 -8.18
C SER A 798 9.66 70.90 -7.09
N ILE A 799 10.17 70.94 -5.86
CA ILE A 799 9.53 71.71 -4.79
C ILE A 799 9.48 73.13 -5.29
N ALA A 800 8.28 73.64 -5.52
CA ALA A 800 8.11 74.97 -6.07
C ALA A 800 8.82 75.96 -5.14
N THR A 801 9.73 76.76 -5.70
CA THR A 801 10.64 77.62 -4.94
C THR A 801 9.94 78.55 -3.95
N TRP A 802 8.66 78.85 -4.16
CA TRP A 802 7.82 79.59 -3.22
C TRP A 802 7.65 78.87 -1.87
N ILE A 803 7.63 77.54 -1.80
CA ILE A 803 7.53 76.78 -0.54
C ILE A 803 8.80 76.96 0.30
N ILE A 804 9.97 76.97 -0.34
CA ILE A 804 11.25 77.23 0.33
C ILE A 804 11.30 78.66 0.85
N VAL A 805 10.86 79.63 0.05
CA VAL A 805 10.77 81.05 0.46
C VAL A 805 9.79 81.21 1.64
N LEU A 806 8.64 80.53 1.61
CA LEU A 806 7.63 80.60 2.66
C LEU A 806 8.11 79.95 3.97
N ALA A 807 8.87 78.85 3.88
CA ALA A 807 9.52 78.22 5.03
C ALA A 807 10.59 79.14 5.66
N ILE A 808 11.38 79.85 4.86
CA ILE A 808 12.36 80.83 5.36
C ILE A 808 11.66 82.00 6.07
N ILE A 809 10.58 82.54 5.49
CA ILE A 809 9.81 83.63 6.10
C ILE A 809 9.19 83.19 7.43
N CYS A 810 8.59 82.00 7.48
CA CYS A 810 8.06 81.43 8.72
C CYS A 810 9.17 81.22 9.76
N GLY A 811 10.36 80.75 9.36
CA GLY A 811 11.51 80.61 10.25
C GLY A 811 11.97 81.93 10.85
N ILE A 812 12.04 82.99 10.04
CA ILE A 812 12.40 84.35 10.50
C ILE A 812 11.35 84.91 11.46
N LEU A 813 10.06 84.70 11.18
CA LEU A 813 8.97 85.13 12.07
C LEU A 813 9.03 84.42 13.42
N ILE A 814 9.27 83.11 13.42
CA ILE A 814 9.44 82.34 14.65
C ILE A 814 10.66 82.84 15.45
N LEU A 815 11.79 83.09 14.78
CA LEU A 815 12.98 83.65 15.43
C LEU A 815 12.70 85.03 16.04
N PHE A 816 11.94 85.88 15.35
CA PHE A 816 11.51 87.18 15.87
C PHE A 816 10.63 87.06 17.11
N PHE A 817 9.67 86.13 17.11
CA PHE A 817 8.83 85.87 18.29
C PHE A 817 9.63 85.30 19.47
N ILE A 818 10.61 84.42 19.22
CA ILE A 818 11.52 83.91 20.26
C ILE A 818 12.39 85.04 20.82
N ALA A 819 12.92 85.92 19.97
CA ALA A 819 13.71 87.07 20.41
C ALA A 819 12.87 88.05 21.25
N MET A 820 11.61 88.30 20.88
CA MET A 820 10.68 89.09 21.68
C MET A 820 10.35 88.43 23.02
N ALA A 821 10.13 87.12 23.04
CA ALA A 821 9.88 86.37 24.27
C ALA A 821 11.09 86.45 25.21
N LEU A 822 12.31 86.26 24.69
CA LEU A 822 13.56 86.42 25.45
C LEU A 822 13.76 87.86 25.95
N HIS A 823 13.42 88.87 25.14
CA HIS A 823 13.49 90.27 25.57
C HIS A 823 12.48 90.59 26.69
N LYS A 824 11.27 90.02 26.63
CA LYS A 824 10.24 90.15 27.67
C LYS A 824 10.64 89.44 28.96
N VAL A 825 11.27 88.26 28.88
CA VAL A 825 11.81 87.54 30.05
C VAL A 825 12.92 88.36 30.73
N ARG A 826 13.82 88.99 29.97
CA ARG A 826 14.89 89.86 30.50
C ARG A 826 14.35 91.13 31.21
N ARG A 827 13.15 91.60 30.85
CA ARG A 827 12.53 92.79 31.49
C ARG A 827 11.78 92.47 32.79
N ASN A 828 11.48 91.18 33.05
CA ASN A 828 10.82 90.72 34.27
C ASN A 828 11.80 90.13 35.32
N THR A 829 13.11 90.23 35.08
CA THR A 829 14.17 89.77 36.00
C THR A 829 15.07 90.90 36.53
N TYR A 830 14.63 92.15 36.40
CA TYR A 830 15.23 93.33 37.05
C TYR A 830 14.21 94.06 37.90
#